data_AF-A0A8J2SBY0-F1
#
_entry.id   AF-A0A8J2SBY0-F1
#
_cell.length_a   1.000
_cell.length_b   1.000
_cell.length_c   1.000
_cell.angle_alpha   90.00
_cell.angle_beta   90.00
_cell.angle_gamma   90.00
#
_symmetry.space_group_name_H-M   'P 1'
#
loop_
_entity.id
_entity.type
_entity.pdbx_description
1 polymer ?
#
loop_
_entity_poly.entity_id
_entity_poly.type
_entity_poly.pdbx_seq_one_letter_code
_entity_poly.pdbx_strand_id
1 'polypeptide(L)'
;MPSHTLHAAWMLAAATALSARGKLLDASRTQRLRKTTDRSGVLGMAAAALALATAEDDGEGDARAQIAELAAAAAQNVAVDAKLVGRRIADAAFYFHRAGVSDEELFQNLARRFVEETWSAGGLYVSGDDIYPDDSRDACLDHGADDGCGPARIVLNAYERLVAAGCVCEETTAAAATAAGRLLPEDAPPRLVSYIERLGRDDARPQLWLWRHENRGRQRRRDFREGTAPAMPPAPPLLSDLFADDTRPLRLDLGCGLGAAARGWASDRTRNVLGVDASRSIVKACAARAKRDSCGDNLAYVATDARSILAAAAKYPGPLEAISVQHPTPPNTRGALDWILAPDVADAARSALAPGGVLAVETRSERAAEAAREGLTKAGFSLVSDAWPLPDGARSETGGACVALGWEVERLVFRVPLDDGAPVPDAVTRRQSCSTAIAALAWVPHCAFAFDVSVGAATGDVLYPASLVGEWRCERVLTAVEGDQTAAEGAWRALGGGTTPFVAGRAETYETRFVAPAAAATYRFEGRDVAGVVLDRAFELGKRRGAGGRGAVSWDPRAPSILRDGDATLTVVSRTSEISEAGFGFDELVRVDAAAGGLIGGAARVSRLVRCKRRFRRAFAKDGRRVVEGLEIVKTYRVLDGVAEADLPTSSAKSTLRFERPLPV
;
A
#
# COMPACT_ATOMS: atom_id res chain seq x y z
N MET A 1 -6.99 -34.02 -36.74
CA MET A 1 -6.29 -32.74 -36.92
C MET A 1 -7.22 -31.66 -37.51
N PRO A 2 -8.01 -30.94 -36.69
CA PRO A 2 -8.56 -29.63 -37.04
C PRO A 2 -8.20 -28.50 -36.04
N SER A 3 -7.40 -28.78 -35.00
CA SER A 3 -7.14 -27.84 -33.89
C SER A 3 -6.24 -26.64 -34.26
N HIS A 4 -5.35 -26.79 -35.23
CA HIS A 4 -4.38 -25.73 -35.57
C HIS A 4 -5.00 -24.54 -36.32
N THR A 5 -6.04 -24.76 -37.12
CA THR A 5 -6.69 -23.72 -37.94
C THR A 5 -7.60 -22.82 -37.11
N LEU A 6 -8.31 -23.38 -36.13
CA LEU A 6 -9.06 -22.61 -35.13
C LEU A 6 -8.11 -21.75 -34.28
N HIS A 7 -6.98 -22.31 -33.86
CA HIS A 7 -6.00 -21.61 -33.02
C HIS A 7 -5.39 -20.37 -33.71
N ALA A 8 -5.11 -20.45 -35.01
CA ALA A 8 -4.59 -19.32 -35.79
C ALA A 8 -5.64 -18.21 -35.98
N ALA A 9 -6.92 -18.58 -36.17
CA ALA A 9 -8.02 -17.62 -36.30
C ALA A 9 -8.26 -16.86 -34.97
N TRP A 10 -8.16 -17.54 -33.84
CA TRP A 10 -8.23 -16.96 -32.50
C TRP A 10 -7.11 -15.95 -32.22
N MET A 11 -5.88 -16.31 -32.58
CA MET A 11 -4.73 -15.42 -32.42
C MET A 11 -4.86 -14.15 -33.24
N LEU A 12 -5.40 -14.25 -34.46
CA LEU A 12 -5.63 -13.11 -35.35
C LEU A 12 -6.82 -12.25 -34.86
N ALA A 13 -7.90 -12.84 -34.37
CA ALA A 13 -9.06 -12.10 -33.86
C ALA A 13 -8.71 -11.30 -32.57
N ALA A 14 -8.01 -11.91 -31.62
CA ALA A 14 -7.59 -11.22 -30.39
C ALA A 14 -6.51 -10.15 -30.65
N ALA A 15 -5.56 -10.42 -31.55
CA ALA A 15 -4.56 -9.43 -31.96
C ALA A 15 -5.19 -8.25 -32.73
N THR A 16 -6.19 -8.53 -33.58
CA THR A 16 -6.94 -7.52 -34.32
C THR A 16 -7.87 -6.73 -33.39
N ALA A 17 -8.54 -7.34 -32.42
CA ALA A 17 -9.37 -6.64 -31.42
C ALA A 17 -8.53 -5.69 -30.55
N LEU A 18 -7.31 -6.10 -30.17
CA LEU A 18 -6.35 -5.26 -29.44
C LEU A 18 -5.72 -4.17 -30.32
N SER A 19 -5.66 -4.36 -31.64
CA SER A 19 -5.07 -3.40 -32.59
C SER A 19 -6.07 -2.41 -33.18
N ALA A 20 -7.33 -2.80 -33.37
CA ALA A 20 -8.36 -2.02 -34.05
C ALA A 20 -9.04 -0.97 -33.15
N ARG A 21 -8.85 -1.02 -31.82
CA ARG A 21 -9.59 -0.17 -30.87
C ARG A 21 -8.85 1.07 -30.36
N GLY A 22 -7.72 1.46 -30.97
CA GLY A 22 -7.23 2.85 -31.00
C GLY A 22 -6.87 3.55 -29.67
N LYS A 23 -7.06 2.92 -28.50
CA LYS A 23 -6.55 3.41 -27.22
C LYS A 23 -5.29 2.63 -26.88
N LEU A 24 -4.16 3.34 -26.84
CA LEU A 24 -2.87 2.83 -26.37
C LEU A 24 -3.01 2.30 -24.93
N LEU A 25 -3.43 1.04 -24.80
CA LEU A 25 -2.90 0.20 -23.73
C LEU A 25 -1.38 0.21 -23.93
N ASP A 26 -0.68 0.79 -22.95
CA ASP A 26 0.76 0.94 -22.89
C ASP A 26 1.47 -0.15 -23.71
N ALA A 27 2.14 0.28 -24.79
CA ALA A 27 2.81 -0.61 -25.71
C ALA A 27 3.73 -1.60 -24.98
N SER A 28 4.25 -1.24 -23.80
CA SER A 28 5.05 -2.10 -22.93
C SER A 28 4.29 -3.33 -22.38
N ARG A 29 2.98 -3.20 -22.10
CA ARG A 29 2.13 -4.25 -21.50
C ARG A 29 1.67 -5.25 -22.56
N THR A 30 1.27 -4.73 -23.72
CA THR A 30 0.97 -5.52 -24.91
C THR A 30 2.22 -6.20 -25.44
N GLN A 31 3.40 -5.56 -25.34
CA GLN A 31 4.68 -6.14 -25.76
C GLN A 31 5.23 -7.16 -24.74
N ARG A 32 4.96 -7.03 -23.43
CA ARG A 32 5.24 -8.10 -22.45
C ARG A 32 4.32 -9.30 -22.65
N LEU A 33 3.00 -9.10 -22.72
CA LEU A 33 2.05 -10.19 -23.03
C LEU A 33 2.34 -10.86 -24.38
N ARG A 34 2.78 -10.10 -25.40
CA ARG A 34 3.19 -10.65 -26.71
C ARG A 34 4.55 -11.36 -26.71
N LYS A 35 5.49 -11.00 -25.81
CA LYS A 35 6.84 -11.60 -25.79
C LYS A 35 6.97 -12.84 -24.88
N THR A 36 6.08 -13.05 -23.91
CA THR A 36 6.28 -14.09 -22.88
C THR A 36 5.22 -15.19 -22.79
N THR A 37 4.10 -15.14 -23.51
CA THR A 37 3.10 -16.22 -23.43
C THR A 37 3.04 -17.06 -24.70
N ASP A 38 3.55 -18.29 -24.56
CA ASP A 38 3.03 -19.43 -25.31
C ASP A 38 1.54 -19.54 -24.97
N ARG A 39 0.68 -18.96 -25.83
CA ARG A 39 -0.77 -18.82 -25.56
C ARG A 39 -1.51 -20.16 -25.56
N SER A 40 -0.86 -21.25 -25.95
CA SER A 40 -1.40 -22.60 -25.82
C SER A 40 -1.31 -23.15 -24.40
N GLY A 41 -0.52 -22.55 -23.50
CA GLY A 41 -0.46 -22.94 -22.10
C GLY A 41 -1.60 -22.36 -21.28
N VAL A 42 -2.02 -23.07 -20.23
CA VAL A 42 -3.15 -22.71 -19.34
C VAL A 42 -2.96 -21.33 -18.71
N LEU A 43 -1.75 -20.98 -18.28
CA LEU A 43 -1.45 -19.65 -17.75
C LEU A 43 -1.61 -18.54 -18.81
N GLY A 44 -1.27 -18.84 -20.07
CA GLY A 44 -1.47 -17.93 -21.19
C GLY A 44 -2.95 -17.67 -21.46
N MET A 45 -3.77 -18.72 -21.40
CA MET A 45 -5.23 -18.62 -21.51
C MET A 45 -5.82 -17.80 -20.35
N ALA A 46 -5.36 -18.04 -19.12
CA ALA A 46 -5.82 -17.31 -17.94
C ALA A 46 -5.48 -15.81 -18.03
N ALA A 47 -4.26 -15.47 -18.47
CA ALA A 47 -3.85 -14.09 -18.68
C ALA A 47 -4.66 -13.40 -19.80
N ALA A 48 -5.01 -14.14 -20.87
CA ALA A 48 -5.88 -13.64 -21.93
C ALA A 48 -7.31 -13.38 -21.43
N ALA A 49 -7.87 -14.30 -20.65
CA ALA A 49 -9.19 -14.14 -20.04
C ALA A 49 -9.25 -12.92 -19.14
N LEU A 50 -8.22 -12.71 -18.30
CA LEU A 50 -8.11 -11.52 -17.46
C LEU A 50 -8.02 -10.23 -18.29
N ALA A 51 -7.21 -10.22 -19.35
CA ALA A 51 -7.10 -9.07 -20.23
C ALA A 51 -8.45 -8.70 -20.87
N LEU A 52 -9.20 -9.70 -21.37
CA LEU A 52 -10.55 -9.51 -21.90
C LEU A 52 -11.51 -8.96 -20.84
N ALA A 53 -11.48 -9.50 -19.62
CA ALA A 53 -12.36 -9.07 -18.54
C ALA A 53 -12.13 -7.61 -18.10
N THR A 54 -10.90 -7.10 -18.31
CA THR A 54 -10.49 -5.73 -17.98
C THR A 54 -10.63 -4.74 -19.14
N ALA A 55 -10.92 -5.19 -20.36
CA ALA A 55 -11.17 -4.28 -21.47
C ALA A 55 -12.56 -3.60 -21.29
N GLU A 56 -12.59 -2.27 -21.28
CA GLU A 56 -13.72 -1.45 -20.81
C GLU A 56 -14.83 -1.13 -21.85
N ASP A 57 -14.96 -1.89 -22.95
CA ASP A 57 -15.84 -1.49 -24.08
C ASP A 57 -17.12 -2.34 -24.25
N ASP A 58 -18.08 -1.78 -25.00
CA ASP A 58 -19.46 -2.23 -25.34
C ASP A 58 -19.62 -3.66 -25.93
N GLY A 59 -18.56 -4.46 -25.99
CA GLY A 59 -18.56 -5.85 -26.45
C GLY A 59 -18.64 -6.87 -25.31
N GLU A 60 -19.38 -6.59 -24.24
CA GLU A 60 -19.36 -7.43 -23.03
C GLU A 60 -19.85 -8.86 -23.30
N GLY A 61 -20.81 -9.04 -24.22
CA GLY A 61 -21.29 -10.37 -24.64
C GLY A 61 -20.19 -11.21 -25.29
N ASP A 62 -19.49 -10.65 -26.29
CA ASP A 62 -18.40 -11.33 -27.00
C ASP A 62 -17.23 -11.66 -26.06
N ALA A 63 -16.89 -10.73 -25.16
CA ALA A 63 -15.82 -10.95 -24.19
C ALA A 63 -16.17 -12.09 -23.21
N ARG A 64 -17.42 -12.16 -22.73
CA ARG A 64 -17.87 -13.24 -21.85
C ARG A 64 -17.83 -14.60 -22.55
N ALA A 65 -18.26 -14.68 -23.80
CA ALA A 65 -18.18 -15.91 -24.60
C ALA A 65 -16.72 -16.37 -24.76
N GLN A 66 -15.83 -15.46 -25.14
CA GLN A 66 -14.40 -15.78 -25.30
C GLN A 66 -13.74 -16.21 -23.98
N ILE A 67 -14.08 -15.57 -22.85
CA ILE A 67 -13.59 -15.96 -21.52
C ILE A 67 -14.05 -17.39 -21.19
N ALA A 68 -15.31 -17.73 -21.48
CA ALA A 68 -15.84 -19.08 -21.24
C ALA A 68 -15.14 -20.12 -22.11
N GLU A 69 -14.89 -19.83 -23.39
CA GLU A 69 -14.14 -20.70 -24.30
C GLU A 69 -12.68 -20.90 -23.84
N LEU A 70 -12.01 -19.84 -23.37
CA LEU A 70 -10.67 -19.94 -22.79
C LEU A 70 -10.65 -20.79 -21.52
N ALA A 71 -11.67 -20.65 -20.67
CA ALA A 71 -11.81 -21.47 -19.45
C ALA A 71 -12.02 -22.96 -19.79
N ALA A 72 -12.91 -23.26 -20.74
CA ALA A 72 -13.17 -24.63 -21.19
C ALA A 72 -11.93 -25.26 -21.85
N ALA A 73 -11.22 -24.50 -22.69
CA ALA A 73 -9.96 -24.96 -23.27
C ALA A 73 -8.90 -25.20 -22.19
N ALA A 74 -8.79 -24.32 -21.20
CA ALA A 74 -7.86 -24.51 -20.09
C ALA A 74 -8.19 -25.76 -19.28
N ALA A 75 -9.47 -26.02 -18.97
CA ALA A 75 -9.91 -27.18 -18.21
C ALA A 75 -9.42 -28.50 -18.85
N GLN A 76 -9.44 -28.58 -20.19
CA GLN A 76 -8.96 -29.74 -20.95
C GLN A 76 -7.43 -29.88 -20.96
N ASN A 77 -6.70 -28.78 -20.76
CA ASN A 77 -5.24 -28.74 -20.88
C ASN A 77 -4.50 -28.78 -19.54
N VAL A 78 -5.17 -28.57 -18.39
CA VAL A 78 -4.52 -28.54 -17.06
C VAL A 78 -3.67 -29.79 -16.80
N ALA A 79 -4.17 -30.98 -17.14
CA ALA A 79 -3.49 -32.24 -16.87
C ALA A 79 -2.28 -32.50 -17.77
N VAL A 80 -2.23 -31.90 -18.96
CA VAL A 80 -1.19 -32.16 -19.98
C VAL A 80 -0.23 -31.00 -20.17
N ASP A 81 -0.50 -29.84 -19.57
CA ASP A 81 0.37 -28.67 -19.62
C ASP A 81 1.58 -28.88 -18.69
N ALA A 82 2.65 -29.45 -19.25
CA ALA A 82 3.91 -29.67 -18.55
C ALA A 82 4.58 -28.36 -18.06
N LYS A 83 4.17 -27.18 -18.56
CA LYS A 83 4.67 -25.88 -18.11
C LYS A 83 3.84 -25.30 -16.98
N LEU A 84 2.69 -25.90 -16.66
CA LEU A 84 1.81 -25.51 -15.57
C LEU A 84 2.27 -26.20 -14.27
N VAL A 85 3.33 -25.65 -13.69
CA VAL A 85 3.99 -26.17 -12.49
C VAL A 85 4.13 -25.08 -11.43
N GLY A 86 4.20 -25.49 -10.16
CA GLY A 86 4.40 -24.61 -9.01
C GLY A 86 3.48 -23.39 -9.01
N ARG A 87 4.07 -22.20 -8.94
CA ARG A 87 3.36 -20.92 -8.84
C ARG A 87 2.45 -20.62 -10.04
N ARG A 88 2.75 -21.15 -11.24
CA ARG A 88 1.97 -20.90 -12.45
C ARG A 88 0.54 -21.47 -12.36
N ILE A 89 0.36 -22.55 -11.61
CA ILE A 89 -0.95 -23.13 -11.33
C ILE A 89 -1.81 -22.13 -10.55
N ALA A 90 -1.25 -21.59 -9.47
CA ALA A 90 -1.90 -20.61 -8.63
C ALA A 90 -2.16 -19.28 -9.36
N ASP A 91 -1.22 -18.82 -10.21
CA ASP A 91 -1.44 -17.64 -11.07
C ASP A 91 -2.56 -17.87 -12.10
N ALA A 92 -2.65 -19.06 -12.69
CA ALA A 92 -3.72 -19.38 -13.64
C ALA A 92 -5.10 -19.39 -12.96
N ALA A 93 -5.24 -20.09 -11.83
CA ALA A 93 -6.45 -20.08 -11.01
C ALA A 93 -6.83 -18.63 -10.65
N PHE A 94 -5.85 -17.87 -10.21
CA PHE A 94 -6.05 -16.50 -9.83
C PHE A 94 -6.56 -15.60 -10.97
N TYR A 95 -5.96 -15.70 -12.16
CA TYR A 95 -6.36 -14.89 -13.31
C TYR A 95 -7.73 -15.28 -13.84
N PHE A 96 -8.07 -16.57 -13.90
CA PHE A 96 -9.42 -17.00 -14.27
C PHE A 96 -10.47 -16.51 -13.27
N HIS A 97 -10.19 -16.61 -11.97
CA HIS A 97 -11.07 -16.09 -10.94
C HIS A 97 -11.32 -14.59 -11.13
N ARG A 98 -10.27 -13.80 -11.38
CA ARG A 98 -10.40 -12.36 -11.66
C ARG A 98 -11.08 -12.03 -12.98
N ALA A 99 -11.01 -12.93 -13.95
CA ALA A 99 -11.77 -12.81 -15.18
C ALA A 99 -13.28 -13.06 -14.99
N GLY A 100 -13.71 -13.45 -13.78
CA GLY A 100 -15.09 -13.78 -13.48
C GLY A 100 -15.48 -15.21 -13.89
N VAL A 101 -14.50 -16.08 -14.16
CA VAL A 101 -14.77 -17.48 -14.48
C VAL A 101 -15.33 -18.18 -13.23
N SER A 102 -16.43 -18.91 -13.41
CA SER A 102 -17.11 -19.69 -12.37
C SER A 102 -17.10 -21.19 -12.66
N ASP A 103 -16.28 -21.66 -13.60
CA ASP A 103 -16.17 -23.07 -13.98
C ASP A 103 -15.53 -23.87 -12.84
N GLU A 104 -16.34 -24.68 -12.17
CA GLU A 104 -15.90 -25.45 -11.00
C GLU A 104 -14.88 -26.54 -11.37
N GLU A 105 -15.06 -27.21 -12.51
CA GLU A 105 -14.19 -28.29 -12.97
C GLU A 105 -12.77 -27.76 -13.25
N LEU A 106 -12.66 -26.59 -13.89
CA LEU A 106 -11.37 -25.93 -14.11
C LEU A 106 -10.63 -25.69 -12.78
N PHE A 107 -11.31 -25.14 -11.78
CA PHE A 107 -10.69 -24.83 -10.49
C PHE A 107 -10.36 -26.10 -9.69
N GLN A 108 -11.20 -27.14 -9.76
CA GLN A 108 -10.88 -28.45 -9.18
C GLN A 108 -9.67 -29.10 -9.86
N ASN A 109 -9.55 -29.01 -11.19
CA ASN A 109 -8.39 -29.52 -11.92
C ASN A 109 -7.12 -28.75 -11.55
N LEU A 110 -7.19 -27.42 -11.42
CA LEU A 110 -6.06 -26.59 -10.96
C LEU A 110 -5.65 -26.92 -9.51
N ALA A 111 -6.61 -27.15 -8.61
CA ALA A 111 -6.37 -27.60 -7.25
C ALA A 111 -5.67 -28.97 -7.21
N ARG A 112 -6.19 -29.95 -7.97
CA ARG A 112 -5.60 -31.29 -8.07
C ARG A 112 -4.17 -31.23 -8.63
N ARG A 113 -3.95 -30.44 -9.68
CA ARG A 113 -2.63 -30.23 -10.26
C ARG A 113 -1.65 -29.61 -9.27
N PHE A 114 -2.11 -28.64 -8.47
CA PHE A 114 -1.29 -28.06 -7.40
C PHE A 114 -0.89 -29.11 -6.37
N VAL A 115 -1.84 -29.94 -5.94
CA VAL A 115 -1.60 -31.03 -4.99
C VAL A 115 -0.58 -32.03 -5.53
N GLU A 116 -0.77 -32.52 -6.77
CA GLU A 116 0.14 -33.46 -7.45
C GLU A 116 1.57 -32.91 -7.50
N GLU A 117 1.76 -31.69 -7.99
CA GLU A 117 3.06 -31.05 -8.12
C GLU A 117 3.72 -30.78 -6.76
N THR A 118 2.92 -30.38 -5.77
CA THR A 118 3.41 -30.10 -4.41
C THR A 118 3.89 -31.38 -3.72
N TRP A 119 3.24 -32.53 -3.98
CA TRP A 119 3.66 -33.82 -3.45
C TRP A 119 4.80 -34.47 -4.23
N SER A 120 4.82 -34.35 -5.56
CA SER A 120 5.82 -35.00 -6.41
C SER A 120 7.18 -34.32 -6.38
N ALA A 121 7.23 -32.99 -6.14
CA ALA A 121 8.46 -32.22 -6.37
C ALA A 121 9.53 -32.37 -5.28
N GLY A 122 9.28 -32.97 -4.11
CA GLY A 122 10.29 -33.05 -3.03
C GLY A 122 10.85 -31.68 -2.58
N GLY A 123 10.24 -30.59 -3.02
CA GLY A 123 10.76 -29.23 -3.02
C GLY A 123 10.28 -28.53 -4.27
N LEU A 124 9.32 -27.60 -4.14
CA LEU A 124 8.87 -26.76 -5.26
C LEU A 124 10.10 -26.18 -5.98
N TYR A 125 10.16 -26.33 -7.30
CA TYR A 125 11.12 -25.62 -8.15
C TYR A 125 10.75 -24.13 -8.12
N VAL A 126 11.22 -23.42 -7.11
CA VAL A 126 11.25 -21.96 -7.10
C VAL A 126 12.36 -21.57 -8.06
N SER A 127 12.01 -21.28 -9.31
CA SER A 127 13.00 -20.64 -10.19
C SER A 127 13.29 -19.26 -9.61
N GLY A 128 14.56 -18.83 -9.60
CA GLY A 128 14.94 -17.50 -9.10
C GLY A 128 14.23 -16.33 -9.80
N ASP A 129 13.62 -16.59 -10.96
CA ASP A 129 12.78 -15.66 -11.72
C ASP A 129 11.38 -15.43 -11.09
N ASP A 130 10.99 -16.24 -10.10
CA ASP A 130 9.69 -16.19 -9.42
C ASP A 130 9.70 -15.37 -8.11
N ILE A 131 10.84 -14.76 -7.76
CA ILE A 131 11.03 -13.94 -6.56
C ILE A 131 10.44 -12.54 -6.82
N TYR A 132 9.46 -12.14 -6.01
CA TYR A 132 9.00 -10.74 -6.02
C TYR A 132 9.99 -9.83 -5.28
N PRO A 133 10.07 -8.54 -5.63
CA PRO A 133 10.80 -7.54 -4.85
C PRO A 133 10.23 -7.39 -3.43
N ASP A 134 11.14 -7.41 -2.46
CA ASP A 134 11.26 -7.02 -1.03
C ASP A 134 10.15 -6.26 -0.27
N ASP A 135 8.90 -6.19 -0.74
CA ASP A 135 7.91 -5.26 -0.15
C ASP A 135 6.86 -5.93 0.75
N SER A 136 7.14 -7.12 1.28
CA SER A 136 6.31 -7.65 2.34
C SER A 136 6.69 -6.95 3.65
N ARG A 137 5.93 -5.89 3.99
CA ARG A 137 5.99 -5.18 5.30
C ARG A 137 5.75 -6.06 6.53
N ASP A 138 5.47 -7.35 6.31
CA ASP A 138 5.32 -8.36 7.34
C ASP A 138 6.57 -9.25 7.30
N ALA A 139 7.42 -9.14 8.32
CA ALA A 139 8.67 -9.89 8.40
C ALA A 139 8.48 -11.41 8.21
N CYS A 140 7.29 -11.95 8.52
CA CYS A 140 7.01 -13.38 8.36
C CYS A 140 6.91 -13.83 6.89
N LEU A 141 6.55 -12.94 5.97
CA LEU A 141 6.43 -13.22 4.53
C LEU A 141 7.34 -12.32 3.70
N ASP A 142 8.30 -11.64 4.34
CA ASP A 142 9.29 -10.84 3.66
C ASP A 142 10.16 -11.74 2.78
N HIS A 143 9.95 -11.63 1.47
CA HIS A 143 10.76 -12.35 0.48
C HIS A 143 12.19 -11.81 0.41
N GLY A 144 12.42 -10.59 0.91
CA GLY A 144 13.74 -9.98 1.05
C GLY A 144 14.44 -10.31 2.36
N ALA A 145 13.79 -11.01 3.30
CA ALA A 145 14.46 -11.50 4.50
C ALA A 145 15.40 -12.65 4.13
N ASP A 146 16.68 -12.47 4.37
CA ASP A 146 17.73 -13.48 4.20
C ASP A 146 17.75 -14.45 5.39
N ASP A 147 16.61 -15.11 5.64
CA ASP A 147 16.40 -16.04 6.76
C ASP A 147 16.12 -17.48 6.29
N GLY A 148 16.44 -17.78 5.03
CA GLY A 148 16.25 -19.09 4.42
C GLY A 148 14.79 -19.52 4.21
N CYS A 149 13.79 -18.75 4.68
CA CYS A 149 12.38 -19.13 4.61
C CYS A 149 11.70 -18.79 3.26
N GLY A 150 12.45 -18.22 2.30
CA GLY A 150 11.95 -17.82 0.98
C GLY A 150 11.13 -18.89 0.24
N PRO A 151 11.60 -20.15 0.13
CA PRO A 151 10.85 -21.21 -0.54
C PRO A 151 9.50 -21.53 0.13
N ALA A 152 9.47 -21.63 1.46
CA ALA A 152 8.22 -21.86 2.20
C ALA A 152 7.21 -20.73 1.95
N ARG A 153 7.67 -19.46 1.98
CA ARG A 153 6.83 -18.29 1.67
C ARG A 153 6.20 -18.35 0.28
N ILE A 154 6.88 -18.94 -0.70
CA ILE A 154 6.35 -19.06 -2.07
C ILE A 154 5.23 -20.10 -2.14
N VAL A 155 5.36 -21.21 -1.43
CA VAL A 155 4.27 -22.20 -1.30
C VAL A 155 3.05 -21.56 -0.65
N LEU A 156 3.27 -20.84 0.45
CA LEU A 156 2.21 -20.13 1.16
C LEU A 156 1.54 -19.09 0.26
N ASN A 157 2.32 -18.37 -0.55
CA ASN A 157 1.79 -17.41 -1.50
C ASN A 157 0.94 -18.06 -2.61
N ALA A 158 1.39 -19.19 -3.14
CA ALA A 158 0.64 -19.96 -4.13
C ALA A 158 -0.67 -20.48 -3.54
N TYR A 159 -0.64 -20.97 -2.30
CA TYR A 159 -1.83 -21.41 -1.57
C TYR A 159 -2.82 -20.25 -1.34
N GLU A 160 -2.38 -19.08 -0.87
CA GLU A 160 -3.26 -17.91 -0.69
C GLU A 160 -3.98 -17.50 -1.99
N ARG A 161 -3.31 -17.63 -3.13
CA ARG A 161 -3.93 -17.36 -4.45
C ARG A 161 -4.99 -18.39 -4.82
N LEU A 162 -4.74 -19.66 -4.52
CA LEU A 162 -5.73 -20.72 -4.68
C LEU A 162 -6.93 -20.46 -3.77
N VAL A 163 -6.70 -20.03 -2.52
CA VAL A 163 -7.80 -19.68 -1.61
C VAL A 163 -8.61 -18.50 -2.11
N ALA A 164 -7.96 -17.45 -2.58
CA ALA A 164 -8.65 -16.32 -3.21
C ALA A 164 -9.46 -16.78 -4.44
N ALA A 165 -8.87 -17.64 -5.27
CA ALA A 165 -9.55 -18.25 -6.42
C ALA A 165 -10.60 -19.29 -6.04
N GLY A 166 -10.69 -19.66 -4.77
CA GLY A 166 -11.64 -20.64 -4.30
C GLY A 166 -11.31 -22.10 -4.57
N CYS A 167 -10.05 -22.36 -4.90
CA CYS A 167 -9.49 -23.68 -5.20
C CYS A 167 -8.93 -24.32 -3.93
N VAL A 168 -9.73 -24.43 -2.88
CA VAL A 168 -9.26 -24.96 -1.59
C VAL A 168 -10.16 -26.09 -1.13
N CYS A 169 -9.51 -27.20 -0.82
CA CYS A 169 -10.03 -28.34 -0.09
C CYS A 169 -8.99 -28.78 0.95
N GLU A 170 -9.38 -29.74 1.80
CA GLU A 170 -8.49 -30.34 2.80
C GLU A 170 -7.16 -30.82 2.20
N GLU A 171 -7.21 -31.42 1.00
CA GLU A 171 -6.03 -31.92 0.29
C GLU A 171 -5.07 -30.80 -0.13
N THR A 172 -5.58 -29.70 -0.71
CA THR A 172 -4.74 -28.54 -1.07
C THR A 172 -4.10 -27.90 0.15
N THR A 173 -4.84 -27.81 1.26
CA THR A 173 -4.34 -27.30 2.54
C THR A 173 -3.23 -28.19 3.07
N ALA A 174 -3.48 -29.51 3.13
CA ALA A 174 -2.51 -30.48 3.62
C ALA A 174 -1.25 -30.50 2.76
N ALA A 175 -1.40 -30.42 1.42
CA ALA A 175 -0.28 -30.33 0.49
C ALA A 175 0.57 -29.06 0.74
N ALA A 176 -0.09 -27.89 0.82
CA ALA A 176 0.59 -26.63 1.08
C ALA A 176 1.30 -26.61 2.44
N ALA A 177 0.62 -27.07 3.50
CA ALA A 177 1.19 -27.12 4.85
C ALA A 177 2.40 -28.05 4.92
N THR A 178 2.28 -29.25 4.34
CA THR A 178 3.37 -30.23 4.30
C THR A 178 4.58 -29.70 3.52
N ALA A 179 4.36 -29.13 2.34
CA ALA A 179 5.45 -28.60 1.53
C ALA A 179 6.11 -27.37 2.17
N ALA A 180 5.31 -26.43 2.69
CA ALA A 180 5.85 -25.27 3.39
C ALA A 180 6.64 -25.70 4.63
N GLY A 181 6.14 -26.65 5.43
CA GLY A 181 6.82 -27.16 6.61
C GLY A 181 8.16 -27.87 6.29
N ARG A 182 8.23 -28.63 5.19
CA ARG A 182 9.49 -29.25 4.73
C ARG A 182 10.52 -28.23 4.22
N LEU A 183 10.07 -27.07 3.77
CA LEU A 183 10.91 -25.99 3.25
C LEU A 183 11.31 -24.98 4.33
N LEU A 184 10.82 -25.13 5.57
CA LEU A 184 11.26 -24.29 6.67
C LEU A 184 12.63 -24.75 7.19
N PRO A 185 13.58 -23.83 7.43
CA PRO A 185 14.77 -24.14 8.20
C PRO A 185 14.42 -24.41 9.67
N GLU A 186 15.29 -25.10 10.41
CA GLU A 186 15.06 -25.45 11.82
C GLU A 186 14.91 -24.23 12.72
N ASP A 187 15.54 -23.11 12.36
CA ASP A 187 15.51 -21.82 13.04
C ASP A 187 14.44 -20.86 12.48
N ALA A 188 13.47 -21.38 11.71
CA ALA A 188 12.39 -20.59 11.16
C ALA A 188 11.66 -19.77 12.24
N PRO A 189 11.24 -18.53 11.93
CA PRO A 189 10.51 -17.69 12.88
C PRO A 189 9.27 -18.41 13.44
N PRO A 190 9.05 -18.44 14.78
CA PRO A 190 7.92 -19.15 15.39
C PRO A 190 6.54 -18.75 14.83
N ARG A 191 6.42 -17.48 14.38
CA ARG A 191 5.21 -16.98 13.73
C ARG A 191 4.93 -17.65 12.38
N LEU A 192 5.97 -17.96 11.60
CA LEU A 192 5.83 -18.63 10.31
C LEU A 192 5.48 -20.11 10.49
N VAL A 193 6.06 -20.78 11.50
CA VAL A 193 5.67 -22.14 11.91
C VAL A 193 4.20 -22.17 12.31
N SER A 194 3.79 -21.30 13.23
CA SER A 194 2.40 -21.19 13.70
C SER A 194 1.42 -20.89 12.54
N TYR A 195 1.86 -20.13 11.54
CA TYR A 195 1.06 -19.87 10.35
C TYR A 195 0.80 -21.13 9.54
N ILE A 196 1.85 -21.94 9.29
CA ILE A 196 1.73 -23.21 8.55
C ILE A 196 0.81 -24.19 9.29
N GLU A 197 0.95 -24.31 10.61
CA GLU A 197 0.12 -25.18 11.45
C GLU A 197 -1.38 -24.81 11.45
N ARG A 198 -1.69 -23.55 11.11
CA ARG A 198 -3.05 -23.02 11.09
C ARG A 198 -3.66 -22.96 9.68
N LEU A 199 -2.94 -23.35 8.64
CA LEU A 199 -3.46 -23.31 7.27
C LEU A 199 -4.80 -24.04 7.14
N GLY A 200 -5.73 -23.43 6.40
CA GLY A 200 -7.05 -23.99 6.12
C GLY A 200 -8.08 -23.84 7.23
N ARG A 201 -7.72 -23.21 8.35
CA ARG A 201 -8.71 -22.73 9.30
C ARG A 201 -9.27 -21.39 8.80
N ASP A 202 -10.57 -21.15 8.91
CA ASP A 202 -11.21 -19.91 8.42
C ASP A 202 -10.69 -18.66 9.14
N ASP A 203 -10.13 -18.81 10.35
CA ASP A 203 -9.43 -17.77 11.09
C ASP A 203 -8.00 -17.52 10.58
N ALA A 204 -7.49 -18.36 9.68
CA ALA A 204 -6.14 -18.30 9.11
C ALA A 204 -6.14 -17.64 7.73
N ARG A 205 -6.17 -16.31 7.78
CA ARG A 205 -5.48 -15.39 6.86
C ARG A 205 -5.60 -15.59 5.32
N PRO A 206 -6.75 -15.90 4.70
CA PRO A 206 -6.65 -16.51 3.38
C PRO A 206 -6.42 -15.57 2.18
N GLN A 207 -6.39 -14.24 2.31
CA GLN A 207 -6.57 -13.37 1.13
C GLN A 207 -5.83 -12.00 1.13
N LEU A 208 -4.83 -11.81 1.99
CA LEU A 208 -4.05 -10.55 2.03
C LEU A 208 -3.28 -10.24 0.75
N TRP A 209 -2.82 -11.28 0.04
CA TRP A 209 -2.05 -11.11 -1.18
C TRP A 209 -2.85 -10.37 -2.28
N LEU A 210 -4.15 -10.65 -2.41
CA LEU A 210 -4.96 -9.98 -3.42
C LEU A 210 -5.06 -8.47 -3.19
N TRP A 211 -5.38 -8.10 -1.96
CA TRP A 211 -5.45 -6.70 -1.54
C TRP A 211 -4.13 -5.99 -1.85
N ARG A 212 -2.99 -6.65 -1.59
CA ARG A 212 -1.65 -6.13 -1.90
C ARG A 212 -1.40 -6.01 -3.41
N HIS A 213 -1.79 -6.99 -4.23
CA HIS A 213 -1.64 -6.94 -5.68
C HIS A 213 -2.44 -5.78 -6.31
N GLU A 214 -3.69 -5.58 -5.91
CA GLU A 214 -4.51 -4.44 -6.36
C GLU A 214 -3.92 -3.10 -5.90
N ASN A 215 -3.33 -3.09 -4.71
CA ASN A 215 -2.71 -1.88 -4.16
C ASN A 215 -1.35 -1.54 -4.81
N ARG A 216 -0.64 -2.50 -5.40
CA ARG A 216 0.51 -2.22 -6.30
C ARG A 216 0.06 -1.47 -7.56
N GLY A 217 -1.18 -1.67 -7.99
CA GLY A 217 -1.80 -0.88 -9.06
C GLY A 217 -2.01 0.60 -8.71
N ARG A 218 -1.82 1.04 -7.46
CA ARG A 218 -2.07 2.43 -7.03
C ARG A 218 -1.12 3.46 -7.63
N GLN A 219 0.04 3.07 -8.15
CA GLN A 219 0.82 3.98 -8.99
C GLN A 219 0.08 4.37 -10.28
N ARG A 220 -0.95 3.60 -10.68
CA ARG A 220 -1.91 3.90 -11.77
C ARG A 220 -3.16 4.65 -11.30
N ARG A 221 -3.41 4.77 -9.98
CA ARG A 221 -4.36 5.79 -9.49
C ARG A 221 -3.78 7.21 -9.62
N ARG A 222 -2.51 7.34 -9.99
CA ARG A 222 -1.97 8.61 -10.53
C ARG A 222 -2.55 8.92 -11.91
N ASP A 223 -2.90 7.91 -12.71
CA ASP A 223 -3.67 8.08 -13.97
C ASP A 223 -5.15 8.40 -13.69
N PHE A 224 -5.63 8.21 -12.45
CA PHE A 224 -6.91 8.78 -11.97
C PHE A 224 -6.82 10.31 -11.78
N ARG A 225 -5.62 10.91 -11.85
CA ARG A 225 -5.36 12.32 -11.53
C ARG A 225 -4.73 13.16 -12.63
N GLU A 226 -4.10 12.55 -13.65
CA GLU A 226 -3.35 13.31 -14.66
C GLU A 226 -3.87 13.02 -16.08
N GLY A 227 -4.84 13.81 -16.54
CA GLY A 227 -4.94 14.20 -17.95
C GLY A 227 -6.13 13.69 -18.79
N THR A 228 -6.88 12.69 -18.35
CA THR A 228 -8.14 12.30 -19.01
C THR A 228 -9.27 12.35 -17.99
N ALA A 229 -10.32 13.13 -18.26
CA ALA A 229 -11.53 13.14 -17.42
C ALA A 229 -11.91 11.69 -17.09
N PRO A 230 -12.06 11.32 -15.81
CA PRO A 230 -12.34 9.94 -15.46
C PRO A 230 -13.61 9.51 -16.20
N ALA A 231 -13.58 8.33 -16.81
CA ALA A 231 -14.82 7.68 -17.22
C ALA A 231 -15.70 7.65 -15.97
N MET A 232 -16.84 8.34 -16.02
CA MET A 232 -17.78 8.39 -14.92
C MET A 232 -18.07 6.93 -14.53
N PRO A 233 -17.97 6.55 -13.24
CA PRO A 233 -18.28 5.20 -12.83
C PRO A 233 -19.66 4.83 -13.38
N PRO A 234 -19.85 3.58 -13.83
CA PRO A 234 -21.13 3.17 -14.38
C PRO A 234 -22.21 3.44 -13.34
N ALA A 235 -23.34 3.99 -13.78
CA ALA A 235 -24.48 4.15 -12.90
C ALA A 235 -24.85 2.78 -12.30
N PRO A 236 -25.17 2.71 -11.00
CA PRO A 236 -25.61 1.46 -10.41
C PRO A 236 -26.88 0.96 -11.11
N PRO A 237 -27.07 -0.37 -11.25
CA PRO A 237 -28.34 -0.92 -11.69
C PRO A 237 -29.45 -0.57 -10.70
N LEU A 238 -30.71 -0.74 -11.11
CA LEU A 238 -31.83 -0.70 -10.17
C LEU A 238 -31.66 -1.85 -9.17
N LEU A 239 -31.58 -1.53 -7.88
CA LEU A 239 -31.31 -2.52 -6.83
C LEU A 239 -32.44 -3.56 -6.71
N SER A 240 -33.67 -3.18 -7.05
CA SER A 240 -34.82 -4.07 -7.16
C SER A 240 -34.62 -5.19 -8.19
N ASP A 241 -33.80 -4.97 -9.21
CA ASP A 241 -33.52 -6.00 -10.23
C ASP A 241 -32.48 -7.03 -9.74
N LEU A 242 -31.81 -6.77 -8.62
CA LEU A 242 -30.73 -7.61 -8.11
C LEU A 242 -31.22 -8.71 -7.16
N PHE A 243 -32.37 -8.53 -6.52
CA PHE A 243 -32.88 -9.42 -5.48
C PHE A 243 -34.29 -9.88 -5.82
N ALA A 244 -34.59 -11.16 -5.58
CA ALA A 244 -35.91 -11.73 -5.85
C ALA A 244 -37.02 -11.12 -4.97
N ASP A 245 -36.67 -10.68 -3.77
CA ASP A 245 -37.55 -10.01 -2.82
C ASP A 245 -36.83 -8.77 -2.29
N ASP A 246 -37.13 -7.62 -2.90
CA ASP A 246 -36.49 -6.34 -2.62
C ASP A 246 -37.11 -5.59 -1.42
N THR A 247 -38.07 -6.22 -0.74
CA THR A 247 -38.68 -5.69 0.48
C THR A 247 -37.91 -6.08 1.75
N ARG A 248 -37.00 -7.06 1.65
CA ARG A 248 -36.15 -7.46 2.78
C ARG A 248 -35.20 -6.33 3.16
N PRO A 249 -34.81 -6.25 4.45
CA PRO A 249 -33.78 -5.30 4.86
C PRO A 249 -32.48 -5.47 4.07
N LEU A 250 -31.83 -4.35 3.77
CA LEU A 250 -30.59 -4.29 3.00
C LEU A 250 -29.40 -4.04 3.93
N ARG A 251 -28.28 -4.71 3.65
CA ARG A 251 -26.96 -4.43 4.20
C ARG A 251 -25.96 -4.11 3.08
N LEU A 252 -25.15 -3.08 3.25
CA LEU A 252 -24.14 -2.65 2.27
C LEU A 252 -22.73 -2.84 2.79
N ASP A 253 -21.88 -3.51 2.04
CA ASP A 253 -20.44 -3.61 2.32
C ASP A 253 -19.68 -2.71 1.34
N LEU A 254 -19.28 -1.52 1.79
CA LEU A 254 -18.65 -0.50 0.94
C LEU A 254 -17.14 -0.71 0.85
N GLY A 255 -16.64 -0.84 -0.37
CA GLY A 255 -15.27 -1.27 -0.61
C GLY A 255 -15.08 -2.73 -0.24
N CYS A 256 -16.01 -3.60 -0.68
CA CYS A 256 -16.12 -4.99 -0.23
C CYS A 256 -14.89 -5.85 -0.51
N GLY A 257 -13.92 -5.39 -1.33
CA GLY A 257 -12.75 -6.16 -1.68
C GLY A 257 -13.17 -7.49 -2.31
N LEU A 258 -12.61 -8.61 -1.83
CA LEU A 258 -12.96 -9.95 -2.33
C LEU A 258 -14.30 -10.50 -1.80
N GLY A 259 -15.05 -9.68 -1.07
CA GLY A 259 -16.43 -9.96 -0.73
C GLY A 259 -16.60 -11.01 0.36
N ALA A 260 -15.57 -11.39 1.12
CA ALA A 260 -15.70 -12.30 2.26
C ALA A 260 -16.68 -11.76 3.32
N ALA A 261 -16.60 -10.46 3.62
CA ALA A 261 -17.52 -9.81 4.55
C ALA A 261 -18.98 -9.90 4.08
N ALA A 262 -19.25 -9.48 2.84
CA ALA A 262 -20.56 -9.59 2.21
C ALA A 262 -21.08 -11.05 2.19
N ARG A 263 -20.22 -12.04 1.88
CA ARG A 263 -20.61 -13.47 1.95
C ARG A 263 -20.98 -13.92 3.36
N GLY A 264 -20.17 -13.54 4.36
CA GLY A 264 -20.47 -13.88 5.75
C GLY A 264 -21.77 -13.25 6.23
N TRP A 265 -22.08 -12.03 5.79
CA TRP A 265 -23.38 -11.40 6.03
C TRP A 265 -24.55 -12.11 5.36
N ALA A 266 -24.35 -12.61 4.14
CA ALA A 266 -25.39 -13.30 3.38
C ALA A 266 -25.76 -14.68 3.94
N SER A 267 -25.03 -15.19 4.94
CA SER A 267 -25.44 -16.37 5.73
C SER A 267 -26.81 -16.18 6.38
N ASP A 268 -27.16 -14.93 6.68
CA ASP A 268 -28.45 -14.50 7.18
C ASP A 268 -29.41 -14.23 6.01
N ARG A 269 -30.17 -15.26 5.63
CA ARG A 269 -31.09 -15.23 4.48
C ARG A 269 -32.28 -14.28 4.64
N THR A 270 -32.50 -13.71 5.83
CA THR A 270 -33.61 -12.78 6.04
C THR A 270 -33.29 -11.35 5.62
N ARG A 271 -32.03 -11.09 5.19
CA ARG A 271 -31.60 -9.79 4.65
C ARG A 271 -30.97 -9.97 3.29
N ASN A 272 -31.10 -8.93 2.47
CA ASN A 272 -30.32 -8.79 1.26
C ASN A 272 -28.99 -8.12 1.58
N VAL A 273 -27.94 -8.55 0.90
CA VAL A 273 -26.57 -8.09 1.11
C VAL A 273 -25.97 -7.67 -0.22
N LEU A 274 -25.41 -6.48 -0.25
CA LEU A 274 -24.80 -5.91 -1.43
C LEU A 274 -23.34 -5.55 -1.15
N GLY A 275 -22.43 -6.27 -1.79
CA GLY A 275 -21.01 -5.91 -1.82
C GLY A 275 -20.74 -4.87 -2.91
N VAL A 276 -20.06 -3.78 -2.57
CA VAL A 276 -19.82 -2.68 -3.49
C VAL A 276 -18.33 -2.40 -3.58
N ASP A 277 -17.78 -2.37 -4.80
CA ASP A 277 -16.40 -1.93 -5.02
C ASP A 277 -16.32 -1.13 -6.34
N ALA A 278 -15.43 -0.15 -6.41
CA ALA A 278 -15.24 0.63 -7.64
C ALA A 278 -14.59 -0.22 -8.76
N SER A 279 -13.90 -1.31 -8.42
CA SER A 279 -13.23 -2.18 -9.38
C SER A 279 -14.18 -3.23 -9.95
N ARG A 280 -14.55 -3.07 -11.23
CA ARG A 280 -15.33 -4.08 -11.98
C ARG A 280 -14.70 -5.47 -11.94
N SER A 281 -13.38 -5.55 -12.01
CA SER A 281 -12.67 -6.83 -11.96
C SER A 281 -12.80 -7.53 -10.61
N ILE A 282 -12.82 -6.76 -9.51
CA ILE A 282 -13.04 -7.30 -8.17
C ILE A 282 -14.48 -7.78 -8.05
N VAL A 283 -15.46 -6.96 -8.44
CA VAL A 283 -16.88 -7.32 -8.40
C VAL A 283 -17.19 -8.58 -9.22
N LYS A 284 -16.63 -8.71 -10.43
CA LYS A 284 -16.73 -9.93 -11.25
C LYS A 284 -16.13 -11.14 -10.52
N ALA A 285 -14.99 -10.97 -9.88
CA ALA A 285 -14.36 -12.03 -9.09
C ALA A 285 -15.25 -12.45 -7.92
N CYS A 286 -15.77 -11.50 -7.14
CA CYS A 286 -16.67 -11.73 -6.01
C CYS A 286 -17.94 -12.48 -6.45
N ALA A 287 -18.60 -12.03 -7.53
CA ALA A 287 -19.77 -12.69 -8.07
C ALA A 287 -19.47 -14.13 -8.54
N ALA A 288 -18.34 -14.34 -9.22
CA ALA A 288 -17.92 -15.67 -9.65
C ALA A 288 -17.62 -16.60 -8.45
N ARG A 289 -17.00 -16.07 -7.39
CA ARG A 289 -16.75 -16.82 -6.15
C ARG A 289 -18.04 -17.15 -5.43
N ALA A 290 -18.93 -16.19 -5.24
CA ALA A 290 -20.23 -16.41 -4.62
C ALA A 290 -21.05 -17.48 -5.36
N LYS A 291 -21.01 -17.49 -6.70
CA LYS A 291 -21.62 -18.54 -7.51
C LYS A 291 -21.02 -19.92 -7.26
N ARG A 292 -19.68 -20.05 -7.24
CA ARG A 292 -19.00 -21.32 -6.91
C ARG A 292 -19.32 -21.80 -5.51
N ASP A 293 -19.42 -20.88 -4.57
CA ASP A 293 -19.73 -21.19 -3.16
C ASP A 293 -21.22 -21.44 -2.93
N SER A 294 -22.04 -21.44 -3.99
CA SER A 294 -23.50 -21.58 -3.91
C SER A 294 -24.12 -20.61 -2.88
N CYS A 295 -23.62 -19.39 -2.84
CA CYS A 295 -24.24 -18.31 -2.09
C CYS A 295 -25.66 -18.09 -2.64
N GLY A 296 -26.59 -17.78 -1.73
CA GLY A 296 -28.01 -17.65 -2.06
C GLY A 296 -28.33 -16.37 -2.82
N ASP A 297 -29.58 -16.28 -3.24
CA ASP A 297 -30.16 -15.18 -4.01
C ASP A 297 -30.22 -13.84 -3.24
N ASN A 298 -29.89 -13.84 -1.96
CA ASN A 298 -29.83 -12.66 -1.10
C ASN A 298 -28.47 -11.93 -1.14
N LEU A 299 -27.54 -12.33 -2.02
CA LEU A 299 -26.22 -11.70 -2.17
C LEU A 299 -26.00 -11.23 -3.60
N ALA A 300 -25.67 -9.94 -3.75
CA ALA A 300 -25.26 -9.36 -5.02
C ALA A 300 -23.98 -8.53 -4.87
N TYR A 301 -23.32 -8.26 -6.00
CA TYR A 301 -22.15 -7.37 -6.08
C TYR A 301 -22.32 -6.34 -7.18
N VAL A 302 -21.99 -5.09 -6.90
CA VAL A 302 -22.12 -3.98 -7.86
C VAL A 302 -20.83 -3.19 -7.95
N ALA A 303 -20.42 -2.91 -9.20
CA ALA A 303 -19.26 -2.10 -9.50
C ALA A 303 -19.65 -0.64 -9.66
N THR A 304 -19.48 0.17 -8.62
CA THR A 304 -19.82 1.61 -8.62
C THR A 304 -19.08 2.33 -7.49
N ASP A 305 -19.12 3.66 -7.46
CA ASP A 305 -18.65 4.42 -6.31
C ASP A 305 -19.65 4.42 -5.13
N ALA A 306 -19.15 4.72 -3.94
CA ALA A 306 -19.93 4.70 -2.69
C ALA A 306 -21.09 5.71 -2.69
N ARG A 307 -20.92 6.88 -3.30
CA ARG A 307 -21.98 7.91 -3.32
C ARG A 307 -23.14 7.47 -4.20
N SER A 308 -22.84 6.99 -5.41
CA SER A 308 -23.86 6.52 -6.34
C SER A 308 -24.66 5.35 -5.77
N ILE A 309 -24.01 4.40 -5.09
CA ILE A 309 -24.76 3.27 -4.50
C ILE A 309 -25.63 3.68 -3.32
N LEU A 310 -25.20 4.62 -2.49
CA LEU A 310 -26.00 5.12 -1.38
C LEU A 310 -27.24 5.85 -1.87
N ALA A 311 -27.12 6.62 -2.97
CA ALA A 311 -28.27 7.24 -3.62
C ALA A 311 -29.26 6.22 -4.21
N ALA A 312 -28.77 5.08 -4.70
CA ALA A 312 -29.61 3.98 -5.16
C ALA A 312 -30.26 3.23 -3.97
N ALA A 313 -29.51 2.99 -2.90
CA ALA A 313 -29.98 2.32 -1.70
C ALA A 313 -31.06 3.11 -0.95
N ALA A 314 -31.00 4.45 -0.98
CA ALA A 314 -32.06 5.31 -0.44
C ALA A 314 -33.42 5.15 -1.16
N LYS A 315 -33.44 4.53 -2.36
CA LYS A 315 -34.65 4.23 -3.13
C LYS A 315 -35.05 2.75 -3.06
N TYR A 316 -34.31 1.95 -2.31
CA TYR A 316 -34.59 0.53 -2.15
C TYR A 316 -35.87 0.33 -1.32
N PRO A 317 -36.78 -0.59 -1.67
CA PRO A 317 -38.05 -0.73 -0.95
C PRO A 317 -37.89 -1.19 0.51
N GLY A 318 -36.96 -2.11 0.76
CA GLY A 318 -36.60 -2.53 2.12
C GLY A 318 -35.75 -1.49 2.87
N PRO A 319 -35.71 -1.52 4.21
CA PRO A 319 -34.90 -0.59 4.99
C PRO A 319 -33.40 -0.90 4.84
N LEU A 320 -32.58 0.13 4.66
CA LEU A 320 -31.13 0.01 4.79
C LEU A 320 -30.76 -0.01 6.27
N GLU A 321 -30.45 -1.19 6.81
CA GLU A 321 -30.19 -1.39 8.26
C GLU A 321 -28.73 -1.18 8.64
N ALA A 322 -27.80 -1.57 7.77
CA ALA A 322 -26.38 -1.55 8.09
C ALA A 322 -25.48 -1.24 6.89
N ILE A 323 -24.41 -0.51 7.16
CA ILE A 323 -23.28 -0.27 6.27
C ILE A 323 -22.00 -0.76 6.95
N SER A 324 -21.17 -1.54 6.27
CA SER A 324 -19.82 -1.89 6.72
C SER A 324 -18.77 -1.23 5.84
N VAL A 325 -17.70 -0.78 6.48
CA VAL A 325 -16.48 -0.31 5.83
C VAL A 325 -15.30 -0.98 6.53
N GLN A 326 -14.72 -2.01 5.91
CA GLN A 326 -13.64 -2.77 6.52
C GLN A 326 -12.29 -2.49 5.86
N HIS A 327 -11.31 -2.16 6.70
CA HIS A 327 -9.95 -1.78 6.34
C HIS A 327 -9.86 -0.79 5.16
N PRO A 328 -10.59 0.34 5.23
CA PRO A 328 -10.57 1.32 4.18
C PRO A 328 -9.17 1.90 4.01
N THR A 329 -8.87 2.37 2.80
CA THR A 329 -7.61 3.07 2.56
C THR A 329 -7.59 4.37 3.37
N PRO A 330 -6.60 4.59 4.25
CA PRO A 330 -6.58 5.80 5.08
C PRO A 330 -6.53 7.07 4.21
N PRO A 331 -7.12 8.19 4.67
CA PRO A 331 -7.04 9.45 3.92
C PRO A 331 -5.58 9.82 3.68
N ASN A 332 -5.27 10.48 2.55
CA ASN A 332 -3.91 10.94 2.24
C ASN A 332 -3.65 12.34 2.86
N THR A 333 -2.40 12.77 3.04
CA THR A 333 -2.08 14.11 3.61
C THR A 333 -2.37 15.28 2.66
N ARG A 334 -2.75 15.02 1.39
CA ARG A 334 -2.99 16.02 0.35
C ARG A 334 -4.48 16.31 0.10
N GLY A 335 -5.39 15.76 0.90
CA GLY A 335 -6.81 16.08 0.87
C GLY A 335 -7.72 14.89 1.16
N ALA A 336 -8.84 15.16 1.83
CA ALA A 336 -9.89 14.21 2.19
C ALA A 336 -10.66 13.60 0.99
N LEU A 337 -10.30 13.95 -0.25
CA LEU A 337 -11.05 13.61 -1.47
C LEU A 337 -10.94 12.14 -1.90
N ASP A 338 -9.94 11.38 -1.41
CA ASP A 338 -9.79 9.95 -1.74
C ASP A 338 -10.30 9.01 -0.62
N TRP A 339 -10.92 9.58 0.42
CA TRP A 339 -11.41 8.83 1.57
C TRP A 339 -12.78 8.24 1.24
N ILE A 340 -12.98 6.94 1.49
CA ILE A 340 -14.25 6.28 1.16
C ILE A 340 -15.43 6.84 1.97
N LEU A 341 -15.17 7.38 3.16
CA LEU A 341 -16.15 8.09 3.99
C LEU A 341 -15.88 9.61 3.95
N ALA A 342 -15.61 10.15 2.76
CA ALA A 342 -15.56 11.60 2.55
C ALA A 342 -16.87 12.25 3.05
N PRO A 343 -16.86 13.55 3.41
CA PRO A 343 -18.01 14.19 4.03
C PRO A 343 -19.33 13.98 3.29
N ASP A 344 -19.34 14.11 1.96
CA ASP A 344 -20.55 13.91 1.15
C ASP A 344 -21.03 12.45 1.12
N VAL A 345 -20.11 11.48 1.23
CA VAL A 345 -20.46 10.06 1.38
C VAL A 345 -21.01 9.77 2.77
N ALA A 346 -20.44 10.38 3.81
CA ALA A 346 -20.94 10.25 5.18
C ALA A 346 -22.36 10.82 5.31
N ASP A 347 -22.62 11.98 4.72
CA ASP A 347 -23.96 12.60 4.68
C ASP A 347 -24.96 11.74 3.87
N ALA A 348 -24.53 11.19 2.73
CA ALA A 348 -25.35 10.27 1.94
C ALA A 348 -25.67 8.99 2.72
N ALA A 349 -24.69 8.44 3.46
CA ALA A 349 -24.89 7.27 4.30
C ALA A 349 -25.87 7.55 5.44
N ARG A 350 -25.74 8.72 6.09
CA ARG A 350 -26.65 9.17 7.16
C ARG A 350 -28.10 9.28 6.67
N SER A 351 -28.27 9.75 5.44
CA SER A 351 -29.57 9.96 4.82
C SER A 351 -30.21 8.66 4.31
N ALA A 352 -29.38 7.71 3.86
CA ALA A 352 -29.86 6.44 3.31
C ALA A 352 -30.18 5.40 4.39
N LEU A 353 -29.44 5.39 5.52
CA LEU A 353 -29.70 4.47 6.63
C LEU A 353 -31.06 4.75 7.27
N ALA A 354 -31.82 3.69 7.54
CA ALA A 354 -33.05 3.77 8.31
C ALA A 354 -32.78 4.32 9.74
N PRO A 355 -33.78 4.91 10.42
CA PRO A 355 -33.64 5.30 11.82
C PRO A 355 -33.13 4.15 12.69
N GLY A 356 -32.12 4.42 13.52
CA GLY A 356 -31.44 3.39 14.32
C GLY A 356 -30.47 2.48 13.54
N GLY A 357 -30.35 2.65 12.23
CA GLY A 357 -29.40 1.95 11.38
C GLY A 357 -27.95 2.23 11.76
N VAL A 358 -27.06 1.32 11.37
CA VAL A 358 -25.67 1.27 11.84
C VAL A 358 -24.67 1.43 10.71
N LEU A 359 -23.63 2.24 10.92
CA LEU A 359 -22.43 2.27 10.11
C LEU A 359 -21.25 1.75 10.93
N ALA A 360 -20.66 0.64 10.50
CA ALA A 360 -19.58 -0.05 11.18
C ALA A 360 -18.27 0.09 10.41
N VAL A 361 -17.21 0.51 11.10
CA VAL A 361 -15.86 0.65 10.54
C VAL A 361 -14.91 -0.28 11.29
N GLU A 362 -14.23 -1.18 10.58
CA GLU A 362 -13.10 -1.96 11.13
C GLU A 362 -11.83 -1.46 10.47
N THR A 363 -10.78 -1.18 11.24
CA THR A 363 -9.50 -0.76 10.65
C THR A 363 -8.32 -1.02 11.58
N ARG A 364 -7.14 -1.24 10.99
CA ARG A 364 -5.86 -1.25 11.71
C ARG A 364 -5.11 0.08 11.64
N SER A 365 -5.69 1.05 10.95
CA SER A 365 -5.07 2.36 10.75
C SER A 365 -5.73 3.35 11.70
N GLU A 366 -4.96 3.80 12.69
CA GLU A 366 -5.35 4.88 13.61
C GLU A 366 -5.87 6.08 12.85
N ARG A 367 -5.18 6.50 11.79
CA ARG A 367 -5.61 7.59 10.91
C ARG A 367 -6.99 7.37 10.28
N ALA A 368 -7.28 6.16 9.81
CA ALA A 368 -8.60 5.86 9.25
C ALA A 368 -9.67 5.84 10.35
N ALA A 369 -9.32 5.38 11.55
CA ALA A 369 -10.22 5.39 12.70
C ALA A 369 -10.53 6.83 13.16
N GLU A 370 -9.52 7.68 13.31
CA GLU A 370 -9.68 9.10 13.63
C GLU A 370 -10.53 9.82 12.59
N ALA A 371 -10.23 9.63 11.30
CA ALA A 371 -11.01 10.22 10.22
C ALA A 371 -12.47 9.74 10.21
N ALA A 372 -12.72 8.46 10.53
CA ALA A 372 -14.07 7.95 10.69
C ALA A 372 -14.79 8.58 11.89
N ARG A 373 -14.15 8.65 13.07
CA ARG A 373 -14.72 9.31 14.26
C ARG A 373 -15.08 10.76 13.98
N GLU A 374 -14.15 11.51 13.41
CA GLU A 374 -14.36 12.93 13.10
C GLU A 374 -15.45 13.12 12.02
N GLY A 375 -15.32 12.43 10.89
CA GLY A 375 -16.21 12.59 9.73
C GLY A 375 -17.64 12.15 10.01
N LEU A 376 -17.83 10.99 10.66
CA LEU A 376 -19.16 10.46 10.94
C LEU A 376 -19.85 11.22 12.07
N THR A 377 -19.12 11.65 13.10
CA THR A 377 -19.70 12.52 14.13
C THR A 377 -20.17 13.85 13.55
N LYS A 378 -19.38 14.45 12.64
CA LYS A 378 -19.78 15.68 11.92
C LYS A 378 -21.01 15.47 11.04
N ALA A 379 -21.17 14.31 10.43
CA ALA A 379 -22.36 13.92 9.67
C ALA A 379 -23.57 13.56 10.55
N GLY A 380 -23.47 13.72 11.88
CA GLY A 380 -24.60 13.51 12.81
C GLY A 380 -24.84 12.06 13.21
N PHE A 381 -23.83 11.19 13.09
CA PHE A 381 -23.86 9.87 13.71
C PHE A 381 -23.43 9.94 15.19
N SER A 382 -23.93 9.00 16.00
CA SER A 382 -23.45 8.80 17.38
C SER A 382 -22.57 7.56 17.46
N LEU A 383 -21.34 7.70 17.96
CA LEU A 383 -20.50 6.56 18.29
C LEU A 383 -21.10 5.82 19.49
N VAL A 384 -21.31 4.52 19.35
CA VAL A 384 -21.92 3.66 20.38
C VAL A 384 -20.97 2.51 20.72
N SER A 385 -21.03 2.04 21.96
CA SER A 385 -20.29 0.86 22.42
C SER A 385 -21.02 -0.45 22.09
N ASP A 386 -21.81 -0.45 21.02
CA ASP A 386 -22.61 -1.60 20.64
C ASP A 386 -21.73 -2.77 20.19
N ALA A 387 -22.30 -3.97 20.24
CA ALA A 387 -21.67 -5.14 19.66
C ALA A 387 -21.44 -4.93 18.16
N TRP A 388 -20.32 -5.46 17.68
CA TRP A 388 -19.99 -5.48 16.26
C TRP A 388 -21.16 -6.12 15.48
N PRO A 389 -21.77 -5.42 14.50
CA PRO A 389 -22.99 -5.90 13.86
C PRO A 389 -22.74 -7.03 12.84
N LEU A 390 -21.48 -7.32 12.54
CA LEU A 390 -21.12 -8.42 11.64
C LEU A 390 -21.02 -9.72 12.47
N PRO A 391 -21.59 -10.84 11.99
CA PRO A 391 -21.24 -12.16 12.49
C PRO A 391 -19.72 -12.36 12.48
N ASP A 392 -19.19 -13.23 13.35
CA ASP A 392 -17.75 -13.50 13.39
C ASP A 392 -17.19 -14.00 12.04
N GLY A 393 -18.02 -14.65 11.22
CA GLY A 393 -17.70 -15.08 9.86
C GLY A 393 -17.79 -13.99 8.78
N ALA A 394 -18.30 -12.80 9.08
CA ALA A 394 -18.45 -11.68 8.15
C ALA A 394 -17.27 -10.70 8.20
N ARG A 395 -16.07 -11.25 8.35
CA ARG A 395 -14.82 -10.49 8.30
C ARG A 395 -14.37 -10.32 6.86
N SER A 396 -13.84 -9.15 6.56
CA SER A 396 -13.06 -8.94 5.35
C SER A 396 -11.80 -9.81 5.40
N GLU A 397 -11.21 -9.98 4.24
CA GLU A 397 -9.95 -10.68 4.05
C GLU A 397 -8.84 -10.12 4.92
N THR A 398 -8.80 -8.78 5.01
CA THR A 398 -7.82 -8.07 5.83
C THR A 398 -8.14 -8.22 7.31
N GLY A 399 -9.42 -8.19 7.70
CA GLY A 399 -9.85 -8.36 9.09
C GLY A 399 -9.55 -9.75 9.61
N GLY A 400 -9.93 -10.79 8.88
CA GLY A 400 -9.55 -12.18 9.17
C GLY A 400 -8.04 -12.32 9.26
N ALA A 401 -7.32 -11.63 8.39
CA ALA A 401 -5.88 -11.68 8.41
C ALA A 401 -5.19 -10.95 9.56
N CYS A 402 -5.79 -9.88 10.08
CA CYS A 402 -5.32 -9.19 11.27
C CYS A 402 -5.52 -10.08 12.50
N VAL A 403 -6.71 -10.69 12.63
CA VAL A 403 -7.02 -11.63 13.72
C VAL A 403 -6.07 -12.83 13.70
N ALA A 404 -5.83 -13.43 12.54
CA ALA A 404 -4.90 -14.55 12.38
C ALA A 404 -3.52 -14.26 12.98
N LEU A 405 -3.05 -13.02 12.81
CA LEU A 405 -1.74 -12.57 13.29
C LEU A 405 -1.72 -11.99 14.70
N GLY A 406 -2.88 -11.94 15.38
CA GLY A 406 -2.99 -11.24 16.66
C GLY A 406 -2.73 -9.74 16.54
N TRP A 407 -3.01 -9.15 15.37
CA TRP A 407 -2.96 -7.70 15.22
C TRP A 407 -4.20 -7.07 15.83
N GLU A 408 -3.99 -6.00 16.59
CA GLU A 408 -5.07 -5.19 17.08
C GLU A 408 -5.79 -4.50 15.91
N VAL A 409 -7.11 -4.59 15.94
CA VAL A 409 -8.01 -3.89 15.02
C VAL A 409 -8.96 -3.06 15.84
N GLU A 410 -9.20 -1.85 15.37
CA GLU A 410 -10.22 -1.00 15.94
C GLU A 410 -11.56 -1.22 15.25
N ARG A 411 -12.61 -1.37 16.05
CA ARG A 411 -14.00 -1.49 15.59
C ARG A 411 -14.79 -0.31 16.13
N LEU A 412 -15.30 0.50 15.22
CA LEU A 412 -16.12 1.65 15.51
C LEU A 412 -17.53 1.38 15.02
N VAL A 413 -18.51 1.56 15.89
CA VAL A 413 -19.93 1.37 15.55
C VAL A 413 -20.65 2.70 15.74
N PHE A 414 -21.22 3.21 14.66
CA PHE A 414 -21.94 4.46 14.63
C PHE A 414 -23.41 4.19 14.36
N ARG A 415 -24.29 4.87 15.10
CA ARG A 415 -25.74 4.75 14.93
C ARG A 415 -26.32 6.05 14.42
N VAL A 416 -27.30 5.92 13.54
CA VAL A 416 -28.26 6.98 13.24
C VAL A 416 -29.10 7.26 14.51
N PRO A 417 -29.08 8.48 15.07
CA PRO A 417 -30.00 8.85 16.13
C PRO A 417 -31.44 8.49 15.75
N LEU A 418 -32.17 7.89 16.69
CA LEU A 418 -33.63 7.80 16.59
C LEU A 418 -34.16 9.21 16.77
N ASP A 419 -35.09 9.65 15.92
CA ASP A 419 -35.80 10.89 16.21
C ASP A 419 -36.45 10.75 17.59
N ASP A 420 -36.28 11.74 18.47
CA ASP A 420 -36.68 11.72 19.89
C ASP A 420 -38.21 11.54 20.15
N GLY A 421 -38.98 11.08 19.16
CA GLY A 421 -40.39 10.73 19.25
C GLY A 421 -40.86 9.61 18.31
N ALA A 422 -39.98 8.94 17.57
CA ALA A 422 -40.38 7.81 16.73
C ALA A 422 -40.45 6.51 17.56
N PRO A 423 -41.55 5.74 17.50
CA PRO A 423 -41.64 4.47 18.22
C PRO A 423 -40.56 3.50 17.71
N VAL A 424 -39.80 2.94 18.65
CA VAL A 424 -38.81 1.90 18.37
C VAL A 424 -39.55 0.68 17.82
N PRO A 425 -39.20 0.14 16.64
CA PRO A 425 -39.79 -1.10 16.16
C PRO A 425 -39.48 -2.25 17.14
N ASP A 426 -40.51 -3.03 17.52
CA ASP A 426 -40.47 -4.09 18.54
C ASP A 426 -39.56 -5.30 18.22
N ALA A 427 -38.73 -5.25 17.19
CA ALA A 427 -37.82 -6.32 16.83
C ALA A 427 -36.40 -6.02 17.34
N VAL A 428 -35.91 -6.87 18.25
CA VAL A 428 -34.53 -6.98 18.77
C VAL A 428 -34.35 -6.45 20.20
N THR A 429 -34.94 -7.17 21.15
CA THR A 429 -34.43 -7.24 22.54
C THR A 429 -34.42 -8.68 23.03
N ARG A 430 -33.33 -9.41 22.78
CA ARG A 430 -32.89 -10.49 23.68
C ARG A 430 -31.38 -10.46 23.85
N ARG A 431 -30.96 -9.89 24.98
CA ARG A 431 -29.61 -9.99 25.54
C ARG A 431 -29.41 -11.38 26.13
N GLN A 432 -28.25 -11.98 25.89
CA GLN A 432 -27.57 -12.84 26.86
C GLN A 432 -26.22 -12.21 27.17
N SER A 433 -26.05 -11.82 28.43
CA SER A 433 -24.79 -11.33 28.98
C SER A 433 -23.88 -12.50 29.30
N CYS A 434 -22.63 -12.46 28.84
CA CYS A 434 -21.53 -13.21 29.45
C CYS A 434 -20.46 -12.21 29.89
N SER A 435 -20.26 -12.16 31.21
CA SER A 435 -19.26 -11.37 31.92
C SER A 435 -18.17 -12.28 32.47
N THR A 436 -16.92 -12.12 32.05
CA THR A 436 -15.67 -12.48 32.76
C THR A 436 -14.49 -12.19 31.83
N ALA A 437 -13.33 -11.62 32.18
CA ALA A 437 -12.86 -10.86 33.33
C ALA A 437 -11.54 -10.18 32.92
N ILE A 438 -11.25 -9.04 33.53
CA ILE A 438 -9.98 -8.32 33.54
C ILE A 438 -9.04 -8.98 34.55
N ALA A 439 -7.81 -9.32 34.16
CA ALA A 439 -6.62 -9.31 35.02
C ALA A 439 -5.35 -9.68 34.22
N ALA A 440 -4.43 -8.73 34.03
CA ALA A 440 -2.97 -8.91 34.17
C ALA A 440 -2.21 -7.69 33.62
N LEU A 441 -2.07 -6.65 34.45
CA LEU A 441 -0.96 -5.70 34.39
C LEU A 441 -0.03 -6.05 35.55
N ALA A 442 1.20 -6.46 35.26
CA ALA A 442 2.42 -6.15 36.02
C ALA A 442 3.57 -7.10 35.62
N TRP A 443 4.53 -6.57 34.84
CA TRP A 443 5.99 -6.77 34.96
C TRP A 443 6.67 -6.47 33.62
N VAL A 444 7.44 -5.38 33.55
CA VAL A 444 8.53 -5.23 32.57
C VAL A 444 9.71 -4.57 33.28
N PRO A 445 10.87 -5.24 33.39
CA PRO A 445 12.09 -4.61 33.87
C PRO A 445 12.72 -3.76 32.76
N HIS A 446 13.41 -2.70 33.18
CA HIS A 446 14.22 -1.84 32.32
C HIS A 446 15.29 -2.65 31.57
N CYS A 447 15.21 -2.69 30.25
CA CYS A 447 16.32 -3.09 29.38
C CYS A 447 16.61 -1.94 28.41
N ALA A 448 17.79 -1.34 28.57
CA ALA A 448 18.37 -0.45 27.59
C ALA A 448 18.75 -1.28 26.34
N PHE A 449 17.89 -1.28 25.33
CA PHE A 449 18.21 -1.86 24.03
C PHE A 449 18.83 -0.79 23.15
N ALA A 450 20.15 -0.87 22.96
CA ALA A 450 20.80 -0.30 21.79
C ALA A 450 20.48 -1.23 20.61
N PHE A 451 19.68 -0.77 19.66
CA PHE A 451 19.46 -1.49 18.41
C PHE A 451 20.09 -0.75 17.25
N ASP A 452 20.82 -1.51 16.46
CA ASP A 452 21.61 -1.08 15.32
C ASP A 452 20.70 -0.99 14.10
N VAL A 453 20.59 0.21 13.52
CA VAL A 453 19.96 0.40 12.22
C VAL A 453 20.98 -0.12 11.20
N SER A 454 20.94 -1.42 10.90
CA SER A 454 21.74 -2.06 9.87
C SER A 454 21.24 -1.67 8.47
N VAL A 455 21.36 -0.38 8.16
CA VAL A 455 21.20 0.14 6.80
C VAL A 455 22.59 0.24 6.23
N GLY A 456 22.83 -0.43 5.10
CA GLY A 456 24.12 -0.35 4.40
C GLY A 456 24.55 1.11 4.28
N ALA A 457 25.70 1.46 4.87
CA ALA A 457 26.20 2.82 4.86
C ALA A 457 26.23 3.31 3.41
N ALA A 458 25.58 4.44 3.13
CA ALA A 458 25.56 4.99 1.78
C ALA A 458 27.00 5.13 1.26
N THR A 459 27.32 4.45 0.16
CA THR A 459 28.65 4.44 -0.44
C THR A 459 28.82 5.72 -1.28
N GLY A 460 29.71 6.62 -0.85
CA GLY A 460 30.03 7.87 -1.56
C GLY A 460 29.16 9.07 -1.16
N ASP A 461 29.71 10.29 -1.30
CA ASP A 461 29.03 11.55 -0.94
C ASP A 461 28.12 12.06 -2.07
N VAL A 462 27.34 13.12 -1.79
CA VAL A 462 26.57 13.85 -2.80
C VAL A 462 27.51 14.57 -3.75
N LEU A 463 27.39 14.24 -5.05
CA LEU A 463 28.15 14.90 -6.09
C LEU A 463 27.42 16.16 -6.60
N TYR A 464 28.22 17.17 -6.90
CA TYR A 464 27.84 18.44 -7.47
C TYR A 464 28.66 18.72 -8.74
N PRO A 465 28.16 19.53 -9.68
CA PRO A 465 28.94 19.90 -10.86
C PRO A 465 30.27 20.59 -10.50
N ALA A 466 31.36 20.24 -11.18
CA ALA A 466 32.69 20.81 -10.94
C ALA A 466 32.74 22.36 -10.97
N SER A 467 31.82 22.99 -11.68
CA SER A 467 31.67 24.46 -11.71
C SER A 467 31.41 25.10 -10.35
N LEU A 468 30.98 24.32 -9.35
CA LEU A 468 30.75 24.77 -7.99
C LEU A 468 32.00 24.83 -7.12
N VAL A 469 33.17 24.36 -7.57
CA VAL A 469 34.40 24.35 -6.77
C VAL A 469 34.72 25.71 -6.13
N GLY A 470 35.15 25.71 -4.87
CA GLY A 470 35.50 26.91 -4.10
C GLY A 470 34.37 27.43 -3.20
N GLU A 471 34.54 28.65 -2.69
CA GLU A 471 33.63 29.25 -1.70
C GLU A 471 32.40 29.92 -2.34
N TRP A 472 31.30 29.88 -1.60
CA TRP A 472 30.00 30.45 -1.95
C TRP A 472 29.33 31.05 -0.71
N ARG A 473 28.59 32.13 -0.92
CA ARG A 473 27.65 32.68 0.05
C ARG A 473 26.25 32.12 -0.26
N CYS A 474 25.65 31.45 0.72
CA CYS A 474 24.30 30.92 0.64
C CYS A 474 23.33 31.85 1.36
N GLU A 475 22.25 32.23 0.70
CA GLU A 475 21.06 32.79 1.32
C GLU A 475 19.96 31.72 1.34
N ARG A 476 19.47 31.39 2.53
CA ARG A 476 18.42 30.39 2.76
C ARG A 476 17.19 31.09 3.34
N VAL A 477 16.05 31.02 2.67
CA VAL A 477 14.79 31.60 3.15
C VAL A 477 13.82 30.48 3.47
N LEU A 478 13.40 30.37 4.73
CA LEU A 478 12.35 29.44 5.14
C LEU A 478 11.02 29.94 4.56
N THR A 479 10.35 29.15 3.72
CA THR A 479 9.12 29.58 3.04
C THR A 479 7.87 29.05 3.73
N ALA A 480 7.93 27.85 4.31
CA ALA A 480 6.80 27.24 5.00
C ALA A 480 7.26 26.18 6.00
N VAL A 481 6.46 26.00 7.05
CA VAL A 481 6.57 24.90 8.02
C VAL A 481 5.20 24.25 8.14
N GLU A 482 5.14 22.94 7.98
CA GLU A 482 3.94 22.11 8.11
C GLU A 482 4.17 21.09 9.25
N GLY A 483 3.16 20.84 10.08
CA GLY A 483 3.25 19.91 11.21
C GLY A 483 3.87 20.53 12.47
N ASP A 484 4.59 19.72 13.25
CA ASP A 484 5.21 20.16 14.52
C ASP A 484 6.38 21.14 14.28
N GLN A 485 6.15 22.41 14.63
CA GLN A 485 7.14 23.48 14.49
C GLN A 485 8.39 23.25 15.35
N THR A 486 8.25 22.68 16.55
CA THR A 486 9.38 22.41 17.46
C THR A 486 10.25 21.29 16.89
N ALA A 487 9.64 20.25 16.34
CA ALA A 487 10.37 19.17 15.66
C ALA A 487 11.10 19.71 14.42
N ALA A 488 10.43 20.55 13.62
CA ALA A 488 11.00 21.16 12.42
C ALA A 488 12.20 22.05 12.76
N GLU A 489 12.06 22.90 13.77
CA GLU A 489 13.13 23.75 14.27
C GLU A 489 14.30 22.93 14.82
N GLY A 490 14.00 21.88 15.61
CA GLY A 490 15.01 20.99 16.16
C GLY A 490 15.87 20.31 15.09
N ALA A 491 15.24 19.82 14.01
CA ALA A 491 15.97 19.26 12.88
C ALA A 491 16.73 20.32 12.08
N TRP A 492 16.13 21.50 11.89
CA TRP A 492 16.79 22.63 11.23
C TRP A 492 18.07 23.03 11.95
N ARG A 493 18.03 23.15 13.30
CA ARG A 493 19.20 23.44 14.15
C ARG A 493 20.23 22.30 14.11
N ALA A 494 19.78 21.04 14.17
CA ALA A 494 20.68 19.89 14.08
C ALA A 494 21.43 19.82 12.74
N LEU A 495 20.77 20.22 11.64
CA LEU A 495 21.39 20.36 10.32
C LEU A 495 22.15 21.70 10.17
N GLY A 496 22.62 22.28 11.28
CA GLY A 496 23.45 23.49 11.30
C GLY A 496 22.69 24.80 11.19
N GLY A 497 21.38 24.83 11.47
CA GLY A 497 20.63 26.07 11.63
C GLY A 497 21.29 27.05 12.59
N GLY A 498 21.58 28.27 12.12
CA GLY A 498 22.19 29.33 12.92
C GLY A 498 21.29 29.90 14.01
N THR A 499 21.68 31.04 14.59
CA THR A 499 20.92 31.74 15.64
C THR A 499 19.73 32.53 15.12
N THR A 500 19.52 32.54 13.80
CA THR A 500 18.37 33.20 13.18
C THR A 500 17.08 32.53 13.63
N PRO A 501 16.05 33.31 14.03
CA PRO A 501 14.75 32.76 14.38
C PRO A 501 14.17 31.88 13.27
N PHE A 502 13.70 30.69 13.64
CA PHE A 502 13.08 29.73 12.73
C PHE A 502 11.65 30.16 12.36
N VAL A 503 11.55 31.16 11.48
CA VAL A 503 10.30 31.80 11.06
C VAL A 503 10.24 31.95 9.55
N ALA A 504 9.09 31.65 8.96
CA ALA A 504 8.89 31.78 7.52
C ALA A 504 9.09 33.24 7.04
N GLY A 505 9.67 33.40 5.87
CA GLY A 505 10.05 34.68 5.27
C GLY A 505 11.39 35.25 5.75
N ARG A 506 12.01 34.67 6.78
CA ARG A 506 13.31 35.14 7.28
C ARG A 506 14.48 34.46 6.57
N ALA A 507 15.43 35.28 6.11
CA ALA A 507 16.65 34.81 5.49
C ALA A 507 17.73 34.48 6.54
N GLU A 508 18.37 33.33 6.38
CA GLU A 508 19.65 32.95 6.99
C GLU A 508 20.74 33.10 5.91
N THR A 509 21.90 33.67 6.27
CA THR A 509 23.02 33.81 5.35
C THR A 509 24.27 33.20 5.94
N TYR A 510 24.98 32.39 5.16
CA TYR A 510 26.19 31.70 5.59
C TYR A 510 27.13 31.41 4.43
N GLU A 511 28.40 31.16 4.76
CA GLU A 511 29.40 30.71 3.80
C GLU A 511 29.41 29.19 3.72
N THR A 512 29.64 28.67 2.52
CA THR A 512 29.85 27.25 2.25
C THR A 512 30.98 27.09 1.23
N ARG A 513 31.49 25.88 1.05
CA ARG A 513 32.48 25.61 0.00
C ARG A 513 32.32 24.21 -0.57
N PHE A 514 32.67 24.08 -1.85
CA PHE A 514 32.73 22.80 -2.53
C PHE A 514 34.18 22.43 -2.82
N VAL A 515 34.56 21.20 -2.50
CA VAL A 515 35.93 20.69 -2.60
C VAL A 515 35.98 19.44 -3.47
N ALA A 516 37.18 19.07 -3.92
CA ALA A 516 37.36 17.80 -4.62
C ALA A 516 37.05 16.62 -3.66
N PRO A 517 36.37 15.56 -4.14
CA PRO A 517 36.09 14.38 -3.33
C PRO A 517 37.40 13.65 -2.98
N ALA A 518 37.40 12.92 -1.84
CA ALA A 518 38.58 12.18 -1.39
C ALA A 518 38.97 11.02 -2.32
N ALA A 519 37.98 10.43 -2.98
CA ALA A 519 38.16 9.47 -4.07
C ALA A 519 37.65 10.10 -5.37
N ALA A 520 38.30 9.80 -6.49
CA ALA A 520 37.83 10.26 -7.80
C ALA A 520 36.38 9.78 -8.02
N ALA A 521 35.45 10.74 -8.02
CA ALA A 521 34.04 10.48 -8.21
C ALA A 521 33.57 11.25 -9.45
N THR A 522 33.09 10.50 -10.44
CA THR A 522 32.58 11.03 -11.70
C THR A 522 31.08 10.86 -11.79
N TYR A 523 30.45 11.71 -12.60
CA TYR A 523 29.06 11.56 -12.98
C TYR A 523 28.93 11.71 -14.50
N ARG A 524 27.92 11.07 -15.08
CA ARG A 524 27.68 11.12 -16.52
C ARG A 524 26.92 12.41 -16.89
N PHE A 525 27.51 13.22 -17.75
CA PHE A 525 26.94 14.46 -18.26
C PHE A 525 27.15 14.51 -19.78
N GLU A 526 26.08 14.69 -20.55
CA GLU A 526 26.12 14.67 -22.03
C GLU A 526 26.87 13.43 -22.58
N GLY A 527 26.65 12.28 -21.95
CA GLY A 527 27.29 11.02 -22.33
C GLY A 527 28.76 10.87 -21.94
N ARG A 528 29.39 11.87 -21.31
CA ARG A 528 30.78 11.86 -20.85
C ARG A 528 30.87 11.76 -19.33
N ASP A 529 31.92 11.13 -18.83
CA ASP A 529 32.22 11.13 -17.39
C ASP A 529 32.96 12.41 -17.02
N VAL A 530 32.38 13.17 -16.09
CA VAL A 530 32.92 14.44 -15.61
C VAL A 530 33.18 14.33 -14.12
N ALA A 531 34.28 14.90 -13.64
CA ALA A 531 34.58 14.96 -12.21
C ALA A 531 33.51 15.78 -11.45
N GLY A 532 33.04 15.25 -10.33
CA GLY A 532 32.18 15.98 -9.39
C GLY A 532 32.98 16.70 -8.30
N VAL A 533 32.31 17.59 -7.57
CA VAL A 533 32.77 18.14 -6.29
C VAL A 533 31.78 17.77 -5.18
N VAL A 534 32.23 17.85 -3.93
CA VAL A 534 31.39 17.56 -2.75
C VAL A 534 31.28 18.82 -1.87
N LEU A 535 30.20 18.89 -1.11
CA LEU A 535 29.97 19.97 -0.15
C LEU A 535 30.82 19.72 1.10
N ASP A 536 31.65 20.69 1.50
CA ASP A 536 32.38 20.61 2.77
C ASP A 536 31.40 20.89 3.94
N ARG A 537 30.83 19.80 4.48
CA ARG A 537 29.81 19.87 5.53
C ARG A 537 30.35 20.48 6.81
N ALA A 538 31.62 20.22 7.16
CA ALA A 538 32.22 20.80 8.36
C ALA A 538 32.36 22.32 8.22
N PHE A 539 32.81 22.80 7.06
CA PHE A 539 32.92 24.22 6.79
C PHE A 539 31.53 24.90 6.83
N GLU A 540 30.52 24.35 6.15
CA GLU A 540 29.16 24.89 6.16
C GLU A 540 28.58 24.97 7.58
N LEU A 541 28.61 23.86 8.33
CA LEU A 541 28.05 23.82 9.69
C LEU A 541 28.79 24.78 10.64
N GLY A 542 30.12 24.84 10.53
CA GLY A 542 30.95 25.73 11.32
C GLY A 542 30.62 27.21 11.06
N LYS A 543 30.43 27.59 9.79
CA LYS A 543 30.08 28.96 9.42
C LYS A 543 28.68 29.35 9.90
N ARG A 544 27.72 28.43 9.90
CA ARG A 544 26.34 28.69 10.34
C ARG A 544 26.21 28.83 11.86
N ARG A 545 27.05 28.16 12.65
CA ARG A 545 27.07 28.31 14.12
C ARG A 545 27.66 29.64 14.60
N GLY A 546 28.48 30.30 13.77
CA GLY A 546 29.20 31.52 14.14
C GLY A 546 30.26 31.31 15.23
N ALA A 547 30.93 32.39 15.64
CA ALA A 547 32.04 32.34 16.60
C ALA A 547 31.66 31.88 18.03
N GLY A 548 30.36 31.76 18.34
CA GLY A 548 29.84 31.36 19.66
C GLY A 548 29.53 29.88 19.81
N GLY A 549 29.65 29.07 18.76
CA GLY A 549 29.40 27.62 18.82
C GLY A 549 30.50 26.88 19.58
N ARG A 550 30.25 26.51 20.84
CA ARG A 550 31.16 25.63 21.60
C ARG A 550 31.06 24.20 21.03
N GLY A 551 32.04 23.83 20.19
CA GLY A 551 32.21 22.47 19.67
C GLY A 551 32.95 22.47 18.33
N ALA A 552 33.99 21.64 18.19
CA ALA A 552 34.63 21.44 16.91
C ALA A 552 33.73 20.55 16.03
N VAL A 553 33.24 21.10 14.92
CA VAL A 553 32.58 20.30 13.88
C VAL A 553 33.65 19.43 13.22
N SER A 554 33.45 18.11 13.22
CA SER A 554 34.37 17.14 12.65
C SER A 554 33.67 16.34 11.55
N TRP A 555 34.29 16.34 10.37
CA TRP A 555 33.84 15.61 9.19
C TRP A 555 35.06 15.10 8.44
N ASP A 556 35.04 13.84 8.02
CA ASP A 556 36.08 13.26 7.17
C ASP A 556 35.50 13.05 5.77
N PRO A 557 36.06 13.68 4.71
CA PRO A 557 35.61 13.44 3.34
C PRO A 557 35.78 12.00 2.87
N ARG A 558 36.61 11.19 3.55
CA ARG A 558 36.73 9.73 3.31
C ARG A 558 35.61 8.92 3.97
N ALA A 559 34.92 9.50 4.95
CA ALA A 559 33.76 8.94 5.63
C ALA A 559 32.59 9.92 5.59
N PRO A 560 32.08 10.28 4.39
CA PRO A 560 31.16 11.41 4.18
C PRO A 560 29.79 11.23 4.84
N SER A 561 29.49 10.03 5.32
CA SER A 561 28.23 9.67 5.96
C SER A 561 28.20 9.96 7.46
N ILE A 562 29.31 10.42 8.08
CA ILE A 562 29.36 10.72 9.51
C ILE A 562 29.86 12.16 9.72
N LEU A 563 29.04 12.97 10.40
CA LEU A 563 29.36 14.34 10.81
C LEU A 563 29.16 14.45 12.32
N ARG A 564 30.17 14.92 13.04
CA ARG A 564 30.11 15.13 14.49
C ARG A 564 30.11 16.62 14.80
N ASP A 565 29.24 17.02 15.71
CA ASP A 565 29.04 18.42 16.08
C ASP A 565 28.76 18.54 17.58
N GLY A 566 29.83 18.73 18.37
CA GLY A 566 29.76 18.62 19.83
C GLY A 566 29.28 17.23 20.25
N ASP A 567 28.22 17.18 21.06
CA ASP A 567 27.61 15.92 21.52
C ASP A 567 26.66 15.27 20.50
N ALA A 568 26.35 15.98 19.40
CA ALA A 568 25.49 15.50 18.33
C ALA A 568 26.30 14.71 17.29
N THR A 569 25.74 13.58 16.85
CA THR A 569 26.25 12.81 15.71
C THR A 569 25.18 12.72 14.65
N LEU A 570 25.53 13.12 13.42
CA LEU A 570 24.68 13.01 12.25
C LEU A 570 25.21 11.87 11.38
N THR A 571 24.40 10.84 11.19
CA THR A 571 24.74 9.66 10.38
C THR A 571 23.82 9.58 9.18
N VAL A 572 24.37 9.61 7.97
CA VAL A 572 23.60 9.43 6.73
C VAL A 572 23.28 7.95 6.57
N VAL A 573 22.00 7.63 6.75
CA VAL A 573 21.40 6.31 6.67
C VAL A 573 21.22 5.89 5.22
N SER A 574 20.70 6.78 4.38
CA SER A 574 20.57 6.56 2.94
C SER A 574 20.77 7.85 2.16
N ARG A 575 21.23 7.72 0.91
CA ARG A 575 21.55 8.85 0.03
C ARG A 575 21.24 8.47 -1.40
N THR A 576 20.60 9.39 -2.11
CA THR A 576 20.52 9.37 -3.58
C THR A 576 20.95 10.73 -4.12
N SER A 577 21.68 10.74 -5.22
CA SER A 577 22.12 11.96 -5.91
C SER A 577 21.54 11.96 -7.32
N GLU A 578 21.03 13.12 -7.75
CA GLU A 578 20.50 13.35 -9.08
C GLU A 578 21.35 14.44 -9.74
N ILE A 579 22.01 14.17 -10.88
CA ILE A 579 22.66 15.19 -11.69
C ILE A 579 22.20 15.03 -13.13
N SER A 580 21.69 16.12 -13.72
CA SER A 580 21.16 16.16 -15.07
C SER A 580 21.41 17.54 -15.70
N GLU A 581 21.06 17.69 -16.99
CA GLU A 581 21.06 18.99 -17.66
C GLU A 581 20.07 19.99 -17.02
N ALA A 582 18.93 19.48 -16.55
CA ALA A 582 17.87 20.30 -15.95
C ALA A 582 18.21 20.80 -14.53
N GLY A 583 19.22 20.21 -13.89
CA GLY A 583 19.57 20.53 -12.51
C GLY A 583 20.29 19.38 -11.79
N PHE A 584 20.63 19.64 -10.53
CA PHE A 584 21.29 18.67 -9.66
C PHE A 584 20.68 18.70 -8.26
N GLY A 585 20.83 17.64 -7.48
CA GLY A 585 20.21 17.54 -6.17
C GLY A 585 20.52 16.24 -5.46
N PHE A 586 19.92 16.08 -4.29
CA PHE A 586 20.03 14.88 -3.49
C PHE A 586 18.82 14.67 -2.60
N ASP A 587 18.70 13.45 -2.10
CA ASP A 587 17.73 13.04 -1.10
C ASP A 587 18.49 12.17 -0.08
N GLU A 588 18.69 12.70 1.12
CA GLU A 588 19.40 12.05 2.22
C GLU A 588 18.47 11.78 3.39
N LEU A 589 18.60 10.60 3.98
CA LEU A 589 18.01 10.25 5.26
C LEU A 589 19.12 10.26 6.32
N VAL A 590 18.97 11.08 7.34
CA VAL A 590 20.01 11.36 8.35
C VAL A 590 19.46 11.01 9.73
N ARG A 591 20.14 10.12 10.43
CA ARG A 591 19.93 9.89 11.87
C ARG A 591 20.70 10.95 12.65
N VAL A 592 20.01 11.63 13.55
CA VAL A 592 20.55 12.67 14.43
C VAL A 592 20.50 12.14 15.85
N ASP A 593 21.67 11.86 16.42
CA ASP A 593 21.82 11.39 17.80
C ASP A 593 22.39 12.52 18.65
N ALA A 594 21.56 13.17 19.47
CA ALA A 594 21.95 14.32 20.31
C ALA A 594 21.48 14.17 21.76
N ALA A 595 22.10 14.89 22.70
CA ALA A 595 21.63 14.92 24.08
C ALA A 595 20.22 15.53 24.19
N ALA A 596 19.35 14.96 25.04
CA ALA A 596 18.05 15.55 25.36
C ALA A 596 18.27 16.89 26.07
N GLY A 597 18.06 18.01 25.38
CA GLY A 597 18.15 19.35 25.96
C GLY A 597 16.98 19.70 26.88
N GLY A 598 16.79 18.93 27.97
CA GLY A 598 15.80 19.19 29.01
C GLY A 598 16.42 19.73 30.31
N LEU A 599 15.66 20.55 31.04
CA LEU A 599 16.03 21.22 32.31
C LEU A 599 16.28 20.24 33.49
N ILE A 600 16.20 18.92 33.27
CA ILE A 600 16.28 17.90 34.32
C ILE A 600 17.46 16.97 33.98
N GLY A 601 18.51 17.02 34.80
CA GLY A 601 19.77 16.32 34.59
C GLY A 601 19.63 14.80 34.61
N GLY A 602 19.51 14.20 33.42
CA GLY A 602 19.63 12.77 33.16
C GLY A 602 19.91 12.55 31.67
N ALA A 603 21.05 11.92 31.35
CA ALA A 603 21.65 11.85 30.01
C ALA A 603 20.90 10.93 29.00
N ALA A 604 19.61 11.14 28.78
CA ALA A 604 18.90 10.49 27.68
C ALA A 604 19.38 11.07 26.34
N ARG A 605 19.90 10.24 25.44
CA ARG A 605 20.14 10.65 24.04
C ARG A 605 18.82 10.57 23.27
N VAL A 606 18.46 11.62 22.55
CA VAL A 606 17.33 11.62 21.63
C VAL A 606 17.86 11.30 20.24
N SER A 607 17.39 10.21 19.66
CA SER A 607 17.57 9.92 18.25
C SER A 607 16.40 10.47 17.45
N ARG A 608 16.68 11.15 16.34
CA ARG A 608 15.67 11.63 15.38
C ARG A 608 16.08 11.22 13.99
N LEU A 609 15.11 10.95 13.13
CA LEU A 609 15.37 10.73 11.72
C LEU A 609 14.94 11.96 10.92
N VAL A 610 15.80 12.43 10.04
CA VAL A 610 15.59 13.65 9.25
C VAL A 610 15.87 13.35 7.78
N ARG A 611 14.89 13.58 6.91
CA ARG A 611 15.09 13.47 5.45
C ARG A 611 15.30 14.86 4.86
N CYS A 612 16.48 15.10 4.31
CA CYS A 612 16.84 16.35 3.65
C CYS A 612 16.86 16.12 2.13
N LYS A 613 15.98 16.80 1.42
CA LYS A 613 15.93 16.79 -0.04
C LYS A 613 16.25 18.17 -0.58
N ARG A 614 17.27 18.28 -1.43
CA ARG A 614 17.61 19.53 -2.12
C ARG A 614 17.61 19.33 -3.63
N ARG A 615 17.09 20.32 -4.36
CA ARG A 615 17.14 20.38 -5.82
C ARG A 615 17.59 21.76 -6.25
N PHE A 616 18.51 21.81 -7.20
CA PHE A 616 19.19 23.01 -7.64
C PHE A 616 19.09 23.17 -9.14
N ARG A 617 19.07 24.44 -9.57
CA ARG A 617 19.20 24.85 -10.96
C ARG A 617 20.24 25.97 -11.06
N ARG A 618 20.88 26.05 -12.22
CA ARG A 618 21.75 27.17 -12.57
C ARG A 618 20.89 28.38 -12.92
N ALA A 619 21.32 29.57 -12.52
CA ALA A 619 20.66 30.82 -12.84
C ALA A 619 21.69 31.95 -12.96
N PHE A 620 21.21 33.13 -13.34
CA PHE A 620 22.02 34.36 -13.40
C PHE A 620 21.35 35.44 -12.56
N ALA A 621 22.15 36.19 -11.80
CA ALA A 621 21.71 37.40 -11.15
C ALA A 621 21.42 38.50 -12.18
N LYS A 622 20.72 39.56 -11.77
CA LYS A 622 20.37 40.69 -12.65
C LYS A 622 21.58 41.38 -13.27
N ASP A 623 22.73 41.31 -12.59
CA ASP A 623 24.02 41.85 -13.03
C ASP A 623 24.83 40.87 -13.89
N GLY A 624 24.25 39.74 -14.29
CA GLY A 624 24.89 38.71 -15.11
C GLY A 624 25.81 37.76 -14.35
N ARG A 625 25.99 37.92 -13.03
CA ARG A 625 26.79 36.98 -12.23
C ARG A 625 26.10 35.62 -12.17
N ARG A 626 26.90 34.55 -12.17
CA ARG A 626 26.38 33.17 -12.03
C ARG A 626 25.89 32.95 -10.61
N VAL A 627 24.70 32.37 -10.49
CA VAL A 627 24.10 31.98 -9.22
C VAL A 627 23.52 30.57 -9.32
N VAL A 628 23.32 29.93 -8.18
CA VAL A 628 22.60 28.65 -8.11
C VAL A 628 21.40 28.83 -7.21
N GLU A 629 20.22 28.50 -7.73
CA GLU A 629 18.98 28.55 -6.98
C GLU A 629 18.56 27.13 -6.60
N GLY A 630 18.07 26.96 -5.38
CA GLY A 630 17.67 25.68 -4.86
C GLY A 630 16.34 25.71 -4.12
N LEU A 631 15.71 24.55 -4.08
CA LEU A 631 14.60 24.22 -3.20
C LEU A 631 15.08 23.15 -2.23
N GLU A 632 14.75 23.34 -0.96
CA GLU A 632 15.04 22.39 0.10
C GLU A 632 13.74 22.01 0.82
N ILE A 633 13.61 20.71 1.09
CA ILE A 633 12.56 20.16 1.92
C ILE A 633 13.22 19.31 3.00
N VAL A 634 13.05 19.70 4.26
CA VAL A 634 13.52 18.95 5.43
C VAL A 634 12.31 18.36 6.12
N LYS A 635 12.26 17.03 6.21
CA LYS A 635 11.21 16.29 6.90
C LYS A 635 11.78 15.66 8.16
N THR A 636 11.04 15.71 9.25
CA THR A 636 11.43 15.07 10.51
C THR A 636 10.48 13.91 10.79
N TYR A 637 10.99 12.81 11.34
CA TYR A 637 10.20 11.65 11.69
C TYR A 637 10.40 11.34 13.17
N ARG A 638 9.32 10.94 13.83
CA ARG A 638 9.36 10.46 15.20
C ARG A 638 10.03 9.09 15.20
N VAL A 639 10.95 8.89 16.13
CA VAL A 639 11.52 7.59 16.44
C VAL A 639 10.83 7.14 17.72
N LEU A 640 9.91 6.18 17.61
CA LEU A 640 9.25 5.54 18.75
C LEU A 640 9.90 4.18 18.95
N ASP A 641 10.45 3.94 20.14
CA ASP A 641 11.10 2.67 20.51
C ASP A 641 12.17 2.18 19.52
N GLY A 642 12.92 3.12 18.93
CA GLY A 642 13.95 2.81 17.93
C GLY A 642 13.43 2.56 16.51
N VAL A 643 12.11 2.55 16.30
CA VAL A 643 11.47 2.43 14.99
C VAL A 643 11.08 3.82 14.49
N ALA A 644 11.64 4.21 13.35
CA ALA A 644 11.24 5.43 12.66
C ALA A 644 10.18 5.09 11.60
N GLU A 645 8.99 5.63 11.74
CA GLU A 645 7.98 5.59 10.66
C GLU A 645 8.38 6.56 9.54
N ALA A 646 9.31 6.15 8.66
CA ALA A 646 9.82 6.98 7.57
C ALA A 646 8.77 7.42 6.53
N ASP A 647 7.54 6.90 6.64
CA ASP A 647 6.42 7.21 5.75
C ASP A 647 5.63 8.47 6.18
N LEU A 648 5.68 8.85 7.46
CA LEU A 648 4.88 9.96 8.02
C LEU A 648 5.78 10.97 8.75
N PRO A 649 6.15 12.08 8.11
CA PRO A 649 6.94 13.09 8.78
C PRO A 649 6.09 13.79 9.85
N THR A 650 6.62 13.90 11.07
CA THR A 650 6.05 14.71 12.16
C THR A 650 6.02 16.19 11.77
N SER A 651 6.98 16.63 10.96
CA SER A 651 6.98 17.97 10.38
C SER A 651 7.75 18.06 9.07
N SER A 652 7.47 19.11 8.30
CA SER A 652 8.13 19.42 7.04
C SER A 652 8.43 20.92 6.96
N ALA A 653 9.71 21.27 6.80
CA ALA A 653 10.17 22.63 6.54
C ALA A 653 10.58 22.77 5.07
N LYS A 654 10.11 23.82 4.40
CA LYS A 654 10.45 24.14 3.01
C LYS A 654 11.27 25.43 2.98
N SER A 655 12.38 25.42 2.23
CA SER A 655 13.24 26.59 2.08
C SER A 655 13.62 26.81 0.62
N THR A 656 13.85 28.06 0.25
CA THR A 656 14.59 28.42 -0.96
C THR A 656 16.05 28.67 -0.59
N LEU A 657 16.96 28.33 -1.50
CA LEU A 657 18.39 28.48 -1.37
C LEU A 657 18.91 29.30 -2.55
N ARG A 658 19.87 30.18 -2.31
CA ARG A 658 20.55 30.94 -3.35
C ARG A 658 22.04 31.02 -3.05
N PHE A 659 22.87 30.43 -3.92
CA PHE A 659 24.32 30.53 -3.83
C PHE A 659 24.85 31.59 -4.79
N GLU A 660 25.67 32.49 -4.24
CA GLU A 660 26.41 33.50 -4.99
C GLU A 660 27.91 33.40 -4.66
N ARG A 661 28.78 33.73 -5.61
CA ARG A 661 30.21 33.86 -5.32
C ARG A 661 30.43 35.03 -4.36
N PRO A 662 31.31 34.90 -3.35
CA PRO A 662 31.72 36.04 -2.55
C PRO A 662 32.25 37.15 -3.46
N LEU A 663 31.94 38.40 -3.15
CA LEU A 663 32.58 39.52 -3.83
C LEU A 663 34.07 39.49 -3.47
N PRO A 664 34.98 39.70 -4.43
CA PRO A 664 36.38 39.94 -4.08
C PRO A 664 36.42 41.12 -3.12
N VAL A 665 36.98 40.88 -1.93
CA VAL A 665 37.18 41.90 -0.89
C VAL A 665 38.27 42.86 -1.31
#